data_AF-A0A9P9YX34-F1
#
_entry.id   AF-A0A9P9YX34-F1
#
_cell.length_a   1.000
_cell.length_b   1.000
_cell.length_c   1.000
_cell.angle_alpha   90.00
_cell.angle_beta   90.00
_cell.angle_gamma   90.00
#
_symmetry.space_group_name_H-M   'P 1'
#
loop_
_entity.id
_entity.type
_entity.pdbx_description
1 polymer ?
#
loop_
_entity_poly.entity_id
_entity_poly.type
_entity_poly.pdbx_seq_one_letter_code
_entity_poly.pdbx_strand_id
1 'polypeptide(L)'
;MLPSWLTEEYIQKALQDFLKDPKLRVQKVWAKPATEKGENFVGVMTRVYVDFVQGDGSEQKKSYILKQAAKLFEEYDVYNRELEMYDVVLPKMAKILREADFNEKLMAEAIIVDRERTIMILEDLAPLRYTNADRLVLDMLAKFHASAIILNQREPDLLSRNYESHFFSRGKKGYAEVFVGLFRAFIRYVKTKPTLRTRYADKLEDIIGNLMGYAARSDLQTLVHGDCWTTNVMYLHDDEGNPTTVLPIDFQFSSWTSPVVDLHYFFSTSLKIDVLAKETELVQYHYYALKRTLEALSYKGPRLRAYCKDDGLKVLKIWAKPATGKGENFVGIMTRIHVDYQLDDGSEHKKSFIVKQALPEDVPQAKVFFEYDLYTREMDMYEFLKELLAEAGLEGKLTADAIAVDRQYSTMILEDLAPYMYVNADRVKMLDLAHTKLTVEMLAKFHAAATILRQRHPELLTKEVYLGMFRAFLKFINGHSSLKQSYGAKLEKLIPHIMEYGARVYDVAEGDLQTLNHGDCWSTNIMFQYDEAGIPQTVQLYFTAIDLHYFFTTSLREEVRNKESELVEHHYNALKANLERFSYQGPFPSLQEYQLQFERRRFMSLMAHLFKPFMIYNGSEETSDFSSLYKETPEGLRFQKSVYESEVVLRSATKLLAILDSKGLLDLQ
;
A
#
# COMPACT_ATOMS: atom_id res chain seq x y z
N MET A 1 -16.68 48.35 -22.72
CA MET A 1 -17.98 48.77 -22.15
C MET A 1 -18.52 47.60 -21.35
N LEU A 2 -19.35 47.83 -20.34
CA LEU A 2 -20.07 46.75 -19.67
C LEU A 2 -21.06 46.07 -20.64
N PRO A 3 -21.29 44.75 -20.53
CA PRO A 3 -22.40 44.09 -21.23
C PRO A 3 -23.73 44.71 -20.78
N SER A 4 -24.66 44.92 -21.71
CA SER A 4 -25.96 45.56 -21.42
C SER A 4 -26.84 44.79 -20.43
N TRP A 5 -26.57 43.50 -20.23
CA TRP A 5 -27.27 42.64 -19.26
C TRP A 5 -26.69 42.70 -17.84
N LEU A 6 -25.49 43.24 -17.64
CA LEU A 6 -24.85 43.31 -16.32
C LEU A 6 -25.36 44.54 -15.54
N THR A 7 -26.62 44.50 -15.15
CA THR A 7 -27.30 45.60 -14.45
C THR A 7 -27.03 45.58 -12.94
N GLU A 8 -27.34 46.70 -12.28
CA GLU A 8 -27.28 46.81 -10.81
C GLU A 8 -28.24 45.81 -10.14
N GLU A 9 -29.41 45.56 -10.72
CA GLU A 9 -30.38 44.56 -10.27
C GLU A 9 -29.82 43.13 -10.34
N TYR A 10 -29.12 42.80 -11.42
CA TYR A 10 -28.49 41.48 -11.61
C TYR A 10 -27.40 41.24 -10.55
N ILE A 11 -26.51 42.22 -10.35
CA ILE A 11 -25.47 42.18 -9.32
C ILE A 11 -26.08 42.17 -7.91
N GLN A 12 -27.15 42.93 -7.66
CA GLN A 12 -27.81 42.96 -6.36
C GLN A 12 -28.37 41.59 -6.00
N LYS A 13 -29.15 40.96 -6.89
CA LYS A 13 -29.70 39.63 -6.63
C LYS A 13 -28.59 38.62 -6.31
N ALA A 14 -27.53 38.63 -7.09
CA ALA A 14 -26.37 37.77 -6.86
C ALA A 14 -25.71 37.99 -5.49
N LEU A 15 -25.51 39.25 -5.08
CA LEU A 15 -24.91 39.56 -3.77
C LEU A 15 -25.86 39.24 -2.62
N GLN A 16 -27.17 39.42 -2.77
CA GLN A 16 -28.18 38.98 -1.80
C GLN A 16 -28.13 37.45 -1.62
N ASP A 17 -28.10 36.70 -2.73
CA ASP A 17 -28.04 35.24 -2.74
C ASP A 17 -26.70 34.71 -2.20
N PHE A 18 -25.58 35.38 -2.48
CA PHE A 18 -24.24 35.00 -2.00
C PHE A 18 -24.05 35.31 -0.50
N LEU A 19 -24.30 36.56 -0.07
CA LEU A 19 -24.11 37.01 1.32
C LEU A 19 -25.25 36.61 2.26
N LYS A 20 -26.31 35.96 1.74
CA LYS A 20 -27.53 35.57 2.46
C LYS A 20 -28.24 36.77 3.13
N ASP A 21 -28.17 37.92 2.46
CA ASP A 21 -28.73 39.19 2.93
C ASP A 21 -29.80 39.71 1.95
N PRO A 22 -31.09 39.37 2.13
CA PRO A 22 -32.15 39.80 1.23
C PRO A 22 -32.49 41.30 1.33
N LYS A 23 -31.85 42.04 2.23
CA LYS A 23 -32.04 43.50 2.39
C LYS A 23 -30.93 44.30 1.70
N LEU A 24 -29.85 43.66 1.25
CA LEU A 24 -28.73 44.30 0.55
C LEU A 24 -29.22 45.09 -0.66
N ARG A 25 -28.71 46.31 -0.83
CA ARG A 25 -29.01 47.21 -1.95
C ARG A 25 -27.74 47.65 -2.66
N VAL A 26 -27.65 47.39 -3.95
CA VAL A 26 -26.57 47.95 -4.79
C VAL A 26 -26.89 49.40 -5.10
N GLN A 27 -25.91 50.28 -4.87
CA GLN A 27 -26.02 51.72 -5.16
C GLN A 27 -25.41 52.08 -6.51
N LYS A 28 -24.40 51.32 -6.96
CA LYS A 28 -23.62 51.65 -8.14
C LYS A 28 -22.82 50.46 -8.66
N VAL A 29 -22.81 50.25 -9.98
CA VAL A 29 -21.88 49.32 -10.66
C VAL A 29 -21.08 50.04 -11.75
N TRP A 30 -19.76 49.78 -11.81
CA TRP A 30 -18.91 50.18 -12.94
C TRP A 30 -17.79 49.16 -13.18
N ALA A 31 -17.10 49.24 -14.32
CA ALA A 31 -16.03 48.27 -14.61
C ALA A 31 -14.87 48.82 -15.43
N LYS A 32 -13.74 48.11 -15.36
CA LYS A 32 -12.52 48.31 -16.14
C LYS A 32 -11.98 46.94 -16.61
N PRO A 33 -11.15 46.86 -17.67
CA PRO A 33 -10.38 45.65 -17.95
C PRO A 33 -9.61 45.19 -16.70
N ALA A 34 -9.56 43.88 -16.43
CA ALA A 34 -8.88 43.35 -15.26
C ALA A 34 -7.34 43.26 -15.42
N THR A 35 -6.88 43.12 -16.66
CA THR A 35 -5.47 42.92 -17.06
C THR A 35 -5.04 43.93 -18.11
N GLU A 36 -3.73 44.03 -18.36
CA GLU A 36 -3.18 44.80 -19.47
C GLU A 36 -3.32 44.07 -20.83
N LYS A 37 -2.96 44.78 -21.92
CA LYS A 37 -3.02 44.21 -23.28
C LYS A 37 -1.92 43.17 -23.49
N GLY A 38 -2.32 41.91 -23.58
CA GLY A 38 -1.43 40.79 -23.91
C GLY A 38 -1.29 39.74 -22.82
N GLU A 39 -1.90 39.96 -21.65
CA GLU A 39 -1.81 39.04 -20.49
C GLU A 39 -2.92 37.96 -20.48
N ASN A 40 -3.97 38.12 -21.29
CA ASN A 40 -5.09 37.18 -21.37
C ASN A 40 -5.18 36.55 -22.76
N PHE A 41 -4.96 35.23 -22.84
CA PHE A 41 -5.01 34.45 -24.09
C PHE A 41 -6.33 33.69 -24.29
N VAL A 42 -7.09 33.42 -23.21
CA VAL A 42 -8.33 32.61 -23.23
C VAL A 42 -9.44 33.28 -22.41
N GLY A 43 -10.27 34.09 -23.09
CA GLY A 43 -11.44 34.76 -22.48
C GLY A 43 -11.28 36.27 -22.29
N VAL A 44 -12.36 36.92 -21.86
CA VAL A 44 -12.37 38.35 -21.52
C VAL A 44 -12.55 38.50 -20.02
N MET A 45 -11.60 39.18 -19.36
CA MET A 45 -11.60 39.37 -17.92
C MET A 45 -11.79 40.85 -17.54
N THR A 46 -12.84 41.13 -16.78
CA THR A 46 -13.34 42.47 -16.46
C THR A 46 -13.46 42.65 -14.96
N ARG A 47 -12.79 43.64 -14.39
CA ARG A 47 -12.94 44.01 -12.98
C ARG A 47 -14.19 44.87 -12.82
N VAL A 48 -15.18 44.34 -12.13
CA VAL A 48 -16.46 44.98 -11.79
C VAL A 48 -16.36 45.53 -10.38
N TYR A 49 -16.64 46.80 -10.20
CA TYR A 49 -16.69 47.49 -8.92
C TYR A 49 -18.16 47.70 -8.52
N VAL A 50 -18.46 47.48 -7.24
CA VAL A 50 -19.82 47.55 -6.70
C VAL A 50 -19.79 48.31 -5.39
N ASP A 51 -20.52 49.42 -5.34
CA ASP A 51 -20.88 50.09 -4.07
C ASP A 51 -22.26 49.57 -3.65
N PHE A 52 -22.38 49.05 -2.42
CA PHE A 52 -23.64 48.49 -1.90
C PHE A 52 -23.80 48.72 -0.40
N VAL A 53 -25.04 48.64 0.09
CA VAL A 53 -25.39 48.73 1.52
C VAL A 53 -25.99 47.40 1.95
N GLN A 54 -25.50 46.84 3.05
CA GLN A 54 -26.05 45.61 3.63
C GLN A 54 -27.30 45.88 4.49
N GLY A 55 -28.03 44.83 4.85
CA GLY A 55 -29.26 44.88 5.62
C GLY A 55 -29.14 45.43 7.05
N ASP A 56 -27.92 45.57 7.55
CA ASP A 56 -27.54 46.24 8.80
C ASP A 56 -27.26 47.75 8.64
N GLY A 57 -27.25 48.25 7.40
CA GLY A 57 -26.93 49.64 7.06
C GLY A 57 -25.44 49.91 6.78
N SER A 58 -24.56 48.90 6.81
CA SER A 58 -23.14 49.09 6.50
C SER A 58 -22.91 49.31 5.01
N GLU A 59 -22.14 50.36 4.67
CA GLU A 59 -21.70 50.62 3.30
C GLU A 59 -20.45 49.80 2.95
N GLN A 60 -20.48 49.13 1.81
CA GLN A 60 -19.42 48.28 1.29
C GLN A 60 -19.02 48.74 -0.11
N LYS A 61 -17.71 48.77 -0.38
CA LYS A 61 -17.15 49.08 -1.69
C LYS A 61 -16.18 47.98 -2.07
N LYS A 62 -16.60 47.09 -2.96
CA LYS A 62 -15.83 45.88 -3.33
C LYS A 62 -15.62 45.82 -4.84
N SER A 63 -14.62 45.06 -5.24
CA SER A 63 -14.44 44.64 -6.62
C SER A 63 -14.53 43.12 -6.76
N TYR A 64 -14.90 42.71 -7.97
CA TYR A 64 -15.14 41.34 -8.38
C TYR A 64 -14.58 41.14 -9.79
N ILE A 65 -14.23 39.91 -10.14
CA ILE A 65 -13.71 39.55 -11.46
C ILE A 65 -14.79 38.83 -12.27
N LEU A 66 -15.33 39.51 -13.28
CA LEU A 66 -16.18 38.91 -14.30
C LEU A 66 -15.28 38.27 -15.38
N LYS A 67 -15.34 36.95 -15.51
CA LYS A 67 -14.69 36.19 -16.59
C LYS A 67 -15.76 35.75 -17.60
N GLN A 68 -15.47 35.90 -18.89
CA GLN A 68 -16.40 35.57 -19.99
C GLN A 68 -15.72 34.71 -21.05
N ALA A 69 -16.44 33.74 -21.61
CA ALA A 69 -15.91 32.81 -22.61
C ALA A 69 -15.46 33.49 -23.91
N ALA A 70 -14.35 33.01 -24.47
CA ALA A 70 -13.95 33.30 -25.84
C ALA A 70 -14.33 32.13 -26.76
N LYS A 71 -14.87 32.42 -27.95
CA LYS A 71 -15.37 31.42 -28.92
C LYS A 71 -14.32 30.45 -29.49
N LEU A 72 -13.04 30.60 -29.16
CA LEU A 72 -11.94 29.92 -29.86
C LEU A 72 -11.66 28.48 -29.35
N PHE A 73 -12.33 28.02 -28.29
CA PHE A 73 -11.98 26.77 -27.59
C PHE A 73 -13.17 25.83 -27.29
N GLU A 74 -14.27 25.99 -28.02
CA GLU A 74 -15.53 25.24 -27.84
C GLU A 74 -15.32 23.71 -27.94
N GLU A 75 -14.45 23.22 -28.84
CA GLU A 75 -14.14 21.78 -28.99
C GLU A 75 -13.55 21.11 -27.74
N TYR A 76 -12.92 21.88 -26.84
CA TYR A 76 -12.27 21.35 -25.64
C TYR A 76 -13.14 21.46 -24.38
N ASP A 77 -14.29 22.14 -24.46
CA ASP A 77 -15.24 22.43 -23.38
C ASP A 77 -14.62 23.05 -22.12
N VAL A 78 -13.47 23.72 -22.28
CA VAL A 78 -12.65 24.31 -21.21
C VAL A 78 -13.42 25.29 -20.33
N TYR A 79 -14.44 25.94 -20.89
CA TYR A 79 -15.21 26.94 -20.17
C TYR A 79 -16.32 26.33 -19.29
N ASN A 80 -17.08 25.33 -19.78
CA ASN A 80 -18.04 24.63 -18.92
C ASN A 80 -17.34 23.85 -17.81
N ARG A 81 -16.13 23.33 -18.10
CA ARG A 81 -15.22 22.78 -17.10
C ARG A 81 -14.82 23.81 -16.04
N GLU A 82 -14.38 25.01 -16.41
CA GLU A 82 -14.04 26.05 -15.42
C GLU A 82 -15.26 26.46 -14.59
N LEU A 83 -16.44 26.58 -15.21
CA LEU A 83 -17.70 26.82 -14.49
C LEU A 83 -18.00 25.68 -13.50
N GLU A 84 -17.88 24.41 -13.89
CA GLU A 84 -18.10 23.24 -13.04
C GLU A 84 -17.08 23.11 -11.91
N MET A 85 -15.83 23.54 -12.14
CA MET A 85 -14.81 23.62 -11.10
C MET A 85 -15.24 24.54 -9.96
N TYR A 86 -15.64 25.78 -10.25
CA TYR A 86 -16.08 26.72 -9.22
C TYR A 86 -17.46 26.43 -8.63
N ASP A 87 -18.39 25.89 -9.42
CA ASP A 87 -19.79 25.62 -9.03
C ASP A 87 -19.94 24.34 -8.18
N VAL A 88 -19.17 23.29 -8.50
CA VAL A 88 -19.39 21.94 -7.95
C VAL A 88 -18.12 21.31 -7.36
N VAL A 89 -17.05 21.21 -8.14
CA VAL A 89 -15.91 20.34 -7.79
C VAL A 89 -15.05 20.94 -6.67
N LEU A 90 -14.61 22.20 -6.79
CA LEU A 90 -13.80 22.88 -5.77
C LEU A 90 -14.56 23.07 -4.44
N PRO A 91 -15.86 23.45 -4.40
CA PRO A 91 -16.66 23.43 -3.16
C PRO A 91 -16.65 22.07 -2.45
N LYS A 92 -16.74 20.95 -3.20
CA LYS A 92 -16.69 19.59 -2.64
C LYS A 92 -15.29 19.22 -2.16
N MET A 93 -14.24 19.52 -2.93
CA MET A 93 -12.84 19.34 -2.51
C MET A 93 -12.52 20.11 -1.23
N ALA A 94 -12.96 21.37 -1.13
CA ALA A 94 -12.80 22.19 0.07
C ALA A 94 -13.60 21.66 1.26
N LYS A 95 -14.77 21.03 1.04
CA LYS A 95 -15.49 20.30 2.09
C LYS A 95 -14.70 19.08 2.56
N ILE A 96 -14.14 18.30 1.63
CA ILE A 96 -13.31 17.13 1.93
C ILE A 96 -12.07 17.53 2.76
N LEU A 97 -11.37 18.61 2.39
CA LEU A 97 -10.25 19.14 3.18
C LEU A 97 -10.64 19.50 4.62
N ARG A 98 -11.76 20.20 4.81
CA ARG A 98 -12.27 20.55 6.14
C ARG A 98 -12.66 19.34 7.01
N GLU A 99 -12.91 18.17 6.41
CA GLU A 99 -13.16 16.93 7.19
C GLU A 99 -11.89 16.40 7.89
N ALA A 100 -10.71 16.90 7.54
CA ALA A 100 -9.42 16.58 8.14
C ALA A 100 -8.68 17.82 8.68
N ASP A 101 -9.45 18.81 9.14
CA ASP A 101 -8.98 20.09 9.73
C ASP A 101 -8.08 20.98 8.84
N PHE A 102 -7.99 20.69 7.54
CA PHE A 102 -7.43 21.63 6.55
C PHE A 102 -8.46 22.72 6.26
N ASN A 103 -8.29 23.85 6.95
CA ASN A 103 -9.21 24.98 6.94
C ASN A 103 -8.73 26.13 6.02
N GLU A 104 -7.62 25.96 5.32
CA GLU A 104 -7.11 26.94 4.36
C GLU A 104 -8.06 27.13 3.17
N LYS A 105 -8.11 28.35 2.63
CA LYS A 105 -8.87 28.65 1.41
C LYS A 105 -8.20 27.92 0.23
N LEU A 106 -9.01 27.34 -0.65
CA LEU A 106 -8.55 26.46 -1.75
C LEU A 106 -8.72 27.10 -3.15
N MET A 107 -9.57 28.12 -3.25
CA MET A 107 -9.97 28.76 -4.50
C MET A 107 -10.49 30.18 -4.23
N ALA A 108 -10.63 30.97 -5.30
CA ALA A 108 -11.46 32.16 -5.29
C ALA A 108 -12.95 31.80 -5.06
N GLU A 109 -13.65 32.55 -4.23
CA GLU A 109 -15.11 32.40 -4.07
C GLU A 109 -15.84 32.87 -5.34
N ALA A 110 -16.77 32.05 -5.83
CA ALA A 110 -17.67 32.39 -6.91
C ALA A 110 -18.97 33.00 -6.36
N ILE A 111 -19.24 34.25 -6.74
CA ILE A 111 -20.47 34.97 -6.43
C ILE A 111 -21.58 34.54 -7.40
N ILE A 112 -21.22 34.29 -8.67
CA ILE A 112 -22.14 33.78 -9.70
C ILE A 112 -21.41 32.81 -10.61
N VAL A 113 -22.09 31.72 -10.95
CA VAL A 113 -21.83 30.88 -12.13
C VAL A 113 -23.11 30.89 -12.98
N ASP A 114 -23.11 31.64 -14.09
CA ASP A 114 -24.27 31.74 -14.99
C ASP A 114 -23.95 30.98 -16.28
N ARG A 115 -24.52 29.78 -16.38
CA ARG A 115 -24.34 28.86 -17.50
C ARG A 115 -25.09 29.31 -18.77
N GLU A 116 -26.21 30.04 -18.64
CA GLU A 116 -26.96 30.57 -19.79
C GLU A 116 -26.17 31.64 -20.54
N ARG A 117 -25.49 32.52 -19.80
CA ARG A 117 -24.65 33.60 -20.34
C ARG A 117 -23.21 33.16 -20.55
N THR A 118 -22.84 31.99 -20.03
CA THR A 118 -21.51 31.42 -20.11
C THR A 118 -20.47 32.38 -19.50
N ILE A 119 -20.76 32.80 -18.25
CA ILE A 119 -19.95 33.73 -17.45
C ILE A 119 -19.84 33.29 -15.99
N MET A 120 -18.81 33.77 -15.30
CA MET A 120 -18.70 33.69 -13.84
C MET A 120 -18.25 35.03 -13.25
N ILE A 121 -18.66 35.30 -12.01
CA ILE A 121 -18.19 36.43 -11.21
C ILE A 121 -17.51 35.88 -9.95
N LEU A 122 -16.21 36.13 -9.83
CA LEU A 122 -15.35 35.69 -8.73
C LEU A 122 -15.00 36.87 -7.83
N GLU A 123 -14.57 36.59 -6.60
CA GLU A 123 -13.93 37.61 -5.75
C GLU A 123 -12.64 38.17 -6.39
N ASP A 124 -12.29 39.42 -6.08
CA ASP A 124 -11.07 40.05 -6.60
C ASP A 124 -9.90 39.88 -5.62
N LEU A 125 -9.01 38.94 -5.93
CA LEU A 125 -7.82 38.62 -5.14
C LEU A 125 -6.67 39.63 -5.32
N ALA A 126 -6.79 40.62 -6.22
CA ALA A 126 -5.70 41.56 -6.52
C ALA A 126 -5.22 42.52 -5.39
N PRO A 127 -5.91 42.74 -4.25
CA PRO A 127 -5.38 43.57 -3.16
C PRO A 127 -4.12 43.04 -2.45
N LEU A 128 -3.67 41.81 -2.76
CA LEU A 128 -2.59 41.11 -2.06
C LEU A 128 -1.24 41.31 -2.77
N ARG A 129 -0.13 41.35 -2.01
CA ARG A 129 1.21 41.70 -2.51
C ARG A 129 2.04 40.44 -2.80
N TYR A 130 2.34 40.16 -4.06
CA TYR A 130 2.92 38.87 -4.48
C TYR A 130 4.46 38.83 -4.58
N THR A 131 5.07 37.75 -4.07
CA THR A 131 6.41 37.22 -4.40
C THR A 131 6.41 35.68 -4.34
N ASN A 132 7.33 35.01 -5.05
CA ASN A 132 7.34 33.55 -5.20
C ASN A 132 7.75 32.80 -3.91
N ALA A 133 7.07 31.67 -3.61
CA ALA A 133 7.57 30.64 -2.70
C ALA A 133 7.22 29.21 -3.17
N ASP A 134 8.24 28.52 -3.65
CA ASP A 134 8.11 27.26 -4.39
C ASP A 134 7.51 26.11 -3.55
N ARG A 135 7.74 26.10 -2.23
CA ARG A 135 7.27 25.03 -1.32
C ARG A 135 5.77 25.12 -0.98
N LEU A 136 5.20 26.33 -0.99
CA LEU A 136 3.78 26.54 -0.72
C LEU A 136 2.91 25.98 -1.87
N VAL A 137 3.33 26.19 -3.12
CA VAL A 137 2.66 25.64 -4.30
C VAL A 137 2.62 24.11 -4.25
N LEU A 138 3.70 23.46 -3.81
CA LEU A 138 3.76 22.00 -3.71
C LEU A 138 2.84 21.43 -2.62
N ASP A 139 2.69 22.11 -1.48
CA ASP A 139 1.75 21.69 -0.43
C ASP A 139 0.29 21.92 -0.87
N MET A 140 0.02 23.02 -1.58
CA MET A 140 -1.28 23.28 -2.20
C MET A 140 -1.64 22.23 -3.26
N LEU A 141 -0.74 21.92 -4.20
CA LEU A 141 -0.96 20.89 -5.22
C LEU A 141 -1.17 19.52 -4.57
N ALA A 142 -0.42 19.18 -3.53
CA ALA A 142 -0.63 17.96 -2.76
C ALA A 142 -2.03 17.87 -2.15
N LYS A 143 -2.55 18.97 -1.57
CA LYS A 143 -3.91 19.06 -1.02
C LYS A 143 -4.98 18.99 -2.10
N PHE A 144 -4.75 19.65 -3.23
CA PHE A 144 -5.61 19.61 -4.41
C PHE A 144 -5.73 18.18 -4.95
N HIS A 145 -4.60 17.52 -5.24
CA HIS A 145 -4.57 16.13 -5.69
C HIS A 145 -5.21 15.17 -4.68
N ALA A 146 -4.89 15.29 -3.39
CA ALA A 146 -5.44 14.41 -2.35
C ALA A 146 -6.97 14.52 -2.25
N SER A 147 -7.51 15.73 -2.22
CA SER A 147 -8.97 15.95 -2.12
C SER A 147 -9.71 15.52 -3.40
N ALA A 148 -9.10 15.64 -4.57
CA ALA A 148 -9.65 15.13 -5.83
C ALA A 148 -9.71 13.60 -5.89
N ILE A 149 -8.67 12.90 -5.42
CA ILE A 149 -8.65 11.43 -5.32
C ILE A 149 -9.81 10.95 -4.44
N ILE A 150 -9.98 11.56 -3.26
CA ILE A 150 -11.07 11.23 -2.32
C ILE A 150 -12.44 11.63 -2.87
N LEU A 151 -12.55 12.72 -3.63
CA LEU A 151 -13.79 13.09 -4.34
C LEU A 151 -14.17 12.01 -5.37
N ASN A 152 -13.21 11.55 -6.17
CA ASN A 152 -13.45 10.49 -7.16
C ASN A 152 -13.85 9.15 -6.52
N GLN A 153 -13.30 8.81 -5.35
CA GLN A 153 -13.71 7.62 -4.60
C GLN A 153 -15.16 7.72 -4.09
N ARG A 154 -15.62 8.93 -3.71
CA ARG A 154 -16.96 9.17 -3.18
C ARG A 154 -18.01 9.37 -4.28
N GLU A 155 -17.63 9.99 -5.39
CA GLU A 155 -18.49 10.41 -6.51
C GLU A 155 -17.78 10.19 -7.87
N PRO A 156 -17.52 8.94 -8.30
CA PRO A 156 -16.72 8.65 -9.50
C PRO A 156 -17.34 9.20 -10.80
N ASP A 157 -18.67 9.26 -10.88
CA ASP A 157 -19.39 9.79 -12.04
C ASP A 157 -19.18 11.30 -12.26
N LEU A 158 -18.75 12.03 -11.24
CA LEU A 158 -18.58 13.48 -11.31
C LEU A 158 -17.38 13.87 -12.17
N LEU A 159 -16.25 13.18 -11.99
CA LEU A 159 -15.01 13.51 -12.70
C LEU A 159 -14.85 12.75 -14.02
N SER A 160 -15.61 11.68 -14.26
CA SER A 160 -15.54 10.88 -15.49
C SER A 160 -16.03 11.59 -16.76
N ARG A 161 -16.83 12.66 -16.65
CA ARG A 161 -17.53 13.26 -17.81
C ARG A 161 -16.73 14.36 -18.51
N ASN A 162 -16.33 15.39 -17.76
CA ASN A 162 -15.78 16.63 -18.33
C ASN A 162 -14.26 16.75 -18.23
N TYR A 163 -13.56 15.77 -17.62
CA TYR A 163 -12.14 15.89 -17.27
C TYR A 163 -11.20 14.95 -18.05
N GLU A 164 -11.72 14.10 -18.93
CA GLU A 164 -10.89 13.18 -19.74
C GLU A 164 -9.98 13.88 -20.76
N SER A 165 -10.38 15.06 -21.29
CA SER A 165 -9.58 15.76 -22.31
C SER A 165 -8.61 16.80 -21.76
N HIS A 166 -7.36 16.76 -22.22
CA HIS A 166 -6.25 17.66 -21.91
C HIS A 166 -5.53 18.08 -23.20
N PHE A 167 -4.49 18.93 -23.09
CA PHE A 167 -3.73 19.44 -24.25
C PHE A 167 -3.24 18.37 -25.23
N PHE A 168 -2.93 17.17 -24.74
CA PHE A 168 -2.33 16.08 -25.50
C PHE A 168 -3.28 14.90 -25.81
N SER A 169 -4.60 15.09 -25.64
CA SER A 169 -5.59 14.05 -25.91
C SER A 169 -5.67 13.69 -27.39
N ARG A 170 -5.48 12.40 -27.71
CA ARG A 170 -5.39 11.86 -29.08
C ARG A 170 -6.60 12.15 -29.98
N GLY A 171 -7.77 12.40 -29.39
CA GLY A 171 -9.03 12.65 -30.11
C GLY A 171 -9.25 14.11 -30.56
N LYS A 172 -8.52 15.09 -30.03
CA LYS A 172 -8.77 16.53 -30.31
C LYS A 172 -7.55 17.18 -30.96
N LYS A 173 -7.74 17.90 -32.07
CA LYS A 173 -6.63 18.37 -32.94
C LYS A 173 -6.20 19.83 -32.72
N GLY A 174 -7.07 20.71 -32.19
CA GLY A 174 -6.81 22.16 -32.12
C GLY A 174 -5.46 22.52 -31.46
N TYR A 175 -5.15 21.95 -30.29
CA TYR A 175 -3.87 22.22 -29.61
C TYR A 175 -2.67 21.53 -30.26
N ALA A 176 -2.86 20.46 -31.03
CA ALA A 176 -1.76 19.75 -31.69
C ALA A 176 -1.01 20.66 -32.67
N GLU A 177 -1.74 21.49 -33.43
CA GLU A 177 -1.14 22.45 -34.37
C GLU A 177 -0.32 23.52 -33.64
N VAL A 178 -0.80 24.01 -32.49
CA VAL A 178 -0.09 24.98 -31.65
C VAL A 178 1.20 24.39 -31.11
N PHE A 179 1.15 23.25 -30.43
CA PHE A 179 2.35 22.62 -29.83
C PHE A 179 3.36 22.18 -30.90
N VAL A 180 2.92 21.60 -32.02
CA VAL A 180 3.81 21.27 -33.14
C VAL A 180 4.41 22.55 -33.77
N GLY A 181 3.64 23.62 -33.89
CA GLY A 181 4.11 24.93 -34.38
C GLY A 181 5.22 25.53 -33.50
N LEU A 182 5.00 25.54 -32.19
CA LEU A 182 5.97 25.97 -31.17
C LEU A 182 7.23 25.08 -31.19
N PHE A 183 7.07 23.76 -31.26
CA PHE A 183 8.19 22.83 -31.30
C PHE A 183 9.02 22.98 -32.58
N ARG A 184 8.39 23.21 -33.75
CA ARG A 184 9.09 23.59 -34.99
C ARG A 184 9.87 24.89 -34.83
N ALA A 185 9.34 25.89 -34.12
CA ALA A 185 10.05 27.13 -33.85
C ALA A 185 11.28 26.91 -32.96
N PHE A 186 11.15 26.07 -31.93
CA PHE A 186 12.27 25.67 -31.08
C PHE A 186 13.36 24.91 -31.85
N ILE A 187 13.00 23.96 -32.72
CA ILE A 187 13.96 23.26 -33.59
C ILE A 187 14.70 24.23 -34.51
N ARG A 188 14.01 25.20 -35.12
CA ARG A 188 14.66 26.25 -35.92
C ARG A 188 15.69 27.02 -35.08
N TYR A 189 15.34 27.40 -33.86
CA TYR A 189 16.28 28.06 -32.93
C TYR A 189 17.49 27.16 -32.60
N VAL A 190 17.28 25.90 -32.22
CA VAL A 190 18.34 24.92 -31.93
C VAL A 190 19.32 24.79 -33.10
N LYS A 191 18.80 24.74 -34.34
CA LYS A 191 19.62 24.68 -35.56
C LYS A 191 20.50 25.93 -35.80
N THR A 192 20.21 27.07 -35.17
CA THR A 192 21.09 28.26 -35.21
C THR A 192 22.25 28.24 -34.21
N LYS A 193 22.22 27.35 -33.21
CA LYS A 193 23.22 27.32 -32.12
C LYS A 193 24.14 26.11 -32.31
N PRO A 194 25.44 26.28 -32.66
CA PRO A 194 26.31 25.15 -33.00
C PRO A 194 26.38 24.03 -31.94
N THR A 195 26.44 24.40 -30.66
CA THR A 195 26.51 23.46 -29.53
C THR A 195 25.23 22.65 -29.34
N LEU A 196 24.06 23.25 -29.57
CA LEU A 196 22.77 22.55 -29.47
C LEU A 196 22.46 21.76 -30.74
N ARG A 197 22.76 22.33 -31.91
CA ARG A 197 22.53 21.71 -33.22
C ARG A 197 23.16 20.33 -33.30
N THR A 198 24.48 20.23 -33.09
CA THR A 198 25.25 18.99 -33.23
C THR A 198 24.80 17.88 -32.25
N ARG A 199 24.14 18.24 -31.14
CA ARG A 199 23.73 17.28 -30.09
C ARG A 199 22.25 16.91 -30.15
N TYR A 200 21.39 17.80 -30.65
CA TYR A 200 19.93 17.70 -30.47
C TYR A 200 19.08 17.98 -31.72
N ALA A 201 19.61 18.61 -32.78
CA ALA A 201 18.75 19.05 -33.90
C ALA A 201 18.00 17.88 -34.57
N ASP A 202 18.71 16.79 -34.88
CA ASP A 202 18.12 15.64 -35.59
C ASP A 202 17.18 14.87 -34.67
N LYS A 203 17.57 14.67 -33.39
CA LYS A 203 16.72 14.03 -32.37
C LYS A 203 15.39 14.75 -32.16
N LEU A 204 15.36 16.08 -32.21
CA LEU A 204 14.13 16.85 -32.07
C LEU A 204 13.24 16.76 -33.31
N GLU A 205 13.82 16.67 -34.51
CA GLU A 205 13.06 16.39 -35.75
C GLU A 205 12.46 14.96 -35.72
N ASP A 206 13.19 13.97 -35.20
CA ASP A 206 12.65 12.60 -35.04
C ASP A 206 11.48 12.55 -34.04
N ILE A 207 11.55 13.35 -32.96
CA ILE A 207 10.51 13.40 -31.93
C ILE A 207 9.22 14.08 -32.43
N ILE A 208 9.31 15.09 -33.31
CA ILE A 208 8.15 15.96 -33.60
C ILE A 208 6.97 15.21 -34.23
N GLY A 209 7.23 14.18 -35.04
CA GLY A 209 6.19 13.34 -35.64
C GLY A 209 5.36 12.55 -34.61
N ASN A 210 5.91 12.34 -33.41
CA ASN A 210 5.31 11.57 -32.33
C ASN A 210 5.03 12.40 -31.07
N LEU A 211 5.18 13.73 -31.13
CA LEU A 211 5.10 14.65 -29.97
C LEU A 211 3.85 14.42 -29.10
N MET A 212 2.67 14.40 -29.73
CA MET A 212 1.39 14.17 -29.05
C MET A 212 1.25 12.73 -28.51
N GLY A 213 1.93 11.76 -29.11
CA GLY A 213 1.90 10.36 -28.69
C GLY A 213 2.76 10.09 -27.45
N TYR A 214 3.91 10.76 -27.32
CA TYR A 214 4.77 10.66 -26.14
C TYR A 214 4.13 11.29 -24.90
N ALA A 215 3.42 12.41 -25.04
CA ALA A 215 2.78 13.15 -23.96
C ALA A 215 1.46 12.54 -23.42
N ALA A 216 1.09 11.34 -23.88
CA ALA A 216 -0.19 10.70 -23.59
C ALA A 216 -0.04 9.35 -22.83
N ARG A 217 0.86 9.29 -21.85
CA ARG A 217 1.06 8.16 -20.92
C ARG A 217 0.71 8.61 -19.49
N SER A 218 0.05 7.76 -18.69
CA SER A 218 -0.30 8.09 -17.30
C SER A 218 -0.34 6.85 -16.40
N ASP A 219 0.27 6.97 -15.23
CA ASP A 219 0.06 6.11 -14.06
C ASP A 219 -0.43 7.00 -12.88
N LEU A 220 -1.12 6.40 -11.89
CA LEU A 220 -1.79 7.04 -10.75
C LEU A 220 -2.58 8.32 -11.09
N GLN A 221 -3.90 8.21 -11.24
CA GLN A 221 -4.73 9.34 -11.70
C GLN A 221 -5.35 10.15 -10.56
N THR A 222 -5.38 11.47 -10.76
CA THR A 222 -6.07 12.48 -9.96
C THR A 222 -6.61 13.57 -10.89
N LEU A 223 -7.47 14.46 -10.38
CA LEU A 223 -7.69 15.74 -11.03
C LEU A 223 -6.43 16.59 -10.84
N VAL A 224 -5.85 17.07 -11.94
CA VAL A 224 -4.75 18.05 -11.96
C VAL A 224 -5.30 19.44 -12.32
N HIS A 225 -4.58 20.50 -11.98
CA HIS A 225 -4.86 21.86 -12.43
C HIS A 225 -4.73 21.98 -13.96
N GLY A 226 -3.70 21.36 -14.53
CA GLY A 226 -3.44 21.26 -15.96
C GLY A 226 -2.71 22.44 -16.59
N ASP A 227 -2.58 23.56 -15.85
CA ASP A 227 -1.90 24.80 -16.25
C ASP A 227 -1.39 25.53 -14.99
N CYS A 228 -0.64 24.81 -14.13
CA CYS A 228 -0.11 25.37 -12.88
C CYS A 228 1.23 26.07 -13.12
N TRP A 229 1.22 27.40 -13.25
CA TRP A 229 2.40 28.26 -13.39
C TRP A 229 2.25 29.54 -12.57
N THR A 230 3.32 30.32 -12.41
CA THR A 230 3.37 31.53 -11.56
C THR A 230 2.27 32.57 -11.80
N THR A 231 1.71 32.65 -13.00
CA THR A 231 0.61 33.59 -13.32
C THR A 231 -0.75 33.07 -12.82
N ASN A 232 -0.89 31.75 -12.67
CA ASN A 232 -2.11 31.07 -12.24
C ASN A 232 -2.09 30.71 -10.74
N VAL A 233 -1.15 31.25 -9.96
CA VAL A 233 -1.10 31.09 -8.50
C VAL A 233 -0.96 32.44 -7.78
N MET A 234 -1.83 32.66 -6.80
CA MET A 234 -1.94 33.89 -6.02
C MET A 234 -1.50 33.64 -4.58
N TYR A 235 -0.50 34.36 -4.09
CA TYR A 235 -0.02 34.29 -2.70
C TYR A 235 -0.59 35.39 -1.80
N LEU A 236 -1.04 35.03 -0.60
CA LEU A 236 -1.21 35.98 0.50
C LEU A 236 0.12 36.13 1.22
N HIS A 237 0.45 37.34 1.66
CA HIS A 237 1.68 37.64 2.41
C HIS A 237 1.36 38.30 3.76
N ASP A 238 2.24 38.10 4.74
CA ASP A 238 2.24 38.82 6.01
C ASP A 238 2.84 40.24 5.89
N ASP A 239 2.83 40.99 7.00
CA ASP A 239 3.39 42.35 7.08
C ASP A 239 4.92 42.38 6.88
N GLU A 240 5.62 41.25 7.07
CA GLU A 240 7.06 41.11 6.84
C GLU A 240 7.41 40.78 5.38
N GLY A 241 6.41 40.42 4.57
CA GLY A 241 6.58 40.04 3.16
C GLY A 241 6.92 38.57 2.96
N ASN A 242 6.61 37.70 3.93
CA ASN A 242 6.62 36.25 3.73
C ASN A 242 5.26 35.78 3.21
N PRO A 243 5.21 34.86 2.23
CA PRO A 243 3.95 34.25 1.80
C PRO A 243 3.40 33.29 2.86
N THR A 244 2.12 33.44 3.19
CA THR A 244 1.39 32.70 4.23
C THR A 244 0.28 31.81 3.69
N THR A 245 -0.21 32.05 2.47
CA THR A 245 -1.20 31.20 1.79
C THR A 245 -0.95 31.27 0.28
N VAL A 246 -1.32 30.23 -0.46
CA VAL A 246 -1.34 30.25 -1.92
C VAL A 246 -2.65 29.67 -2.46
N LEU A 247 -3.20 30.30 -3.49
CA LEU A 247 -4.45 29.94 -4.14
C LEU A 247 -4.22 29.72 -5.64
N PRO A 248 -4.57 28.54 -6.19
CA PRO A 248 -4.66 28.35 -7.63
C PRO A 248 -5.87 29.12 -8.22
N ILE A 249 -5.71 29.59 -9.46
CA ILE A 249 -6.75 30.22 -10.28
C ILE A 249 -6.64 29.71 -11.73
N ASP A 250 -7.72 29.84 -12.50
CA ASP A 250 -7.81 29.43 -13.91
C ASP A 250 -7.78 27.91 -14.17
N PHE A 251 -8.88 27.24 -13.81
CA PHE A 251 -9.02 25.77 -13.89
C PHE A 251 -9.49 25.26 -15.27
N GLN A 252 -9.31 26.05 -16.34
CA GLN A 252 -9.76 25.72 -17.70
C GLN A 252 -9.16 24.42 -18.26
N PHE A 253 -7.96 24.06 -17.82
CA PHE A 253 -7.23 22.89 -18.32
C PHE A 253 -7.24 21.70 -17.35
N SER A 254 -8.01 21.78 -16.26
CA SER A 254 -8.07 20.71 -15.26
C SER A 254 -8.53 19.40 -15.88
N SER A 255 -7.86 18.30 -15.55
CA SER A 255 -8.07 17.02 -16.22
C SER A 255 -7.70 15.85 -15.34
N TRP A 256 -8.25 14.67 -15.65
CA TRP A 256 -8.02 13.45 -14.88
C TRP A 256 -6.80 12.71 -15.43
N THR A 257 -5.64 12.86 -14.76
CA THR A 257 -4.34 12.34 -15.21
C THR A 257 -3.34 12.25 -14.06
N SER A 258 -2.05 12.00 -14.35
CA SER A 258 -1.01 11.86 -13.33
C SER A 258 -0.70 13.20 -12.64
N PRO A 259 -0.58 13.25 -11.28
CA PRO A 259 -0.25 14.49 -10.55
C PRO A 259 1.09 15.11 -10.96
N VAL A 260 1.97 14.31 -11.58
CA VAL A 260 3.29 14.75 -12.06
C VAL A 260 3.18 15.72 -13.24
N VAL A 261 2.02 15.79 -13.91
CA VAL A 261 1.76 16.77 -14.98
C VAL A 261 1.86 18.21 -14.45
N ASP A 262 1.20 18.52 -13.34
CA ASP A 262 1.29 19.85 -12.72
C ASP A 262 2.71 20.14 -12.22
N LEU A 263 3.41 19.13 -11.67
CA LEU A 263 4.78 19.28 -11.22
C LEU A 263 5.73 19.64 -12.36
N HIS A 264 5.77 18.84 -13.44
CA HIS A 264 6.66 19.13 -14.57
C HIS A 264 6.30 20.45 -15.26
N TYR A 265 5.02 20.81 -15.33
CA TYR A 265 4.60 22.10 -15.89
C TYR A 265 5.08 23.27 -15.04
N PHE A 266 4.82 23.25 -13.73
CA PHE A 266 5.28 24.27 -12.79
C PHE A 266 6.82 24.36 -12.75
N PHE A 267 7.51 23.22 -12.71
CA PHE A 267 8.98 23.17 -12.70
C PHE A 267 9.59 23.76 -13.97
N SER A 268 9.01 23.48 -15.13
CA SER A 268 9.52 23.97 -16.43
C SER A 268 9.21 25.44 -16.70
N THR A 269 8.14 25.98 -16.11
CA THR A 269 7.65 27.35 -16.40
C THR A 269 8.04 28.38 -15.34
N SER A 270 8.20 27.96 -14.09
CA SER A 270 8.10 28.87 -12.93
C SER A 270 9.28 28.83 -11.96
N LEU A 271 10.05 27.74 -11.92
CA LEU A 271 11.21 27.64 -11.02
C LEU A 271 12.44 28.35 -11.57
N LYS A 272 13.25 28.91 -10.67
CA LYS A 272 14.62 29.34 -11.00
C LYS A 272 15.50 28.12 -11.25
N ILE A 273 16.53 28.26 -12.09
CA ILE A 273 17.40 27.16 -12.53
C ILE A 273 18.10 26.45 -11.35
N ASP A 274 18.49 27.19 -10.32
CA ASP A 274 19.12 26.67 -9.10
C ASP A 274 18.15 25.89 -8.19
N VAL A 275 16.85 26.21 -8.25
CA VAL A 275 15.78 25.46 -7.58
C VAL A 275 15.37 24.24 -8.39
N LEU A 276 15.26 24.39 -9.72
CA LEU A 276 14.99 23.29 -10.67
C LEU A 276 16.08 22.20 -10.61
N ALA A 277 17.33 22.56 -10.34
CA ALA A 277 18.41 21.60 -10.08
C ALA A 277 18.15 20.63 -8.91
N LYS A 278 17.12 20.90 -8.08
CA LYS A 278 16.65 20.05 -6.98
C LYS A 278 15.32 19.34 -7.28
N GLU A 279 14.95 19.19 -8.56
CA GLU A 279 13.69 18.56 -8.99
C GLU A 279 13.36 17.28 -8.20
N THR A 280 14.32 16.38 -7.99
CA THR A 280 14.11 15.14 -7.22
C THR A 280 13.71 15.39 -5.76
N GLU A 281 14.30 16.39 -5.08
CA GLU A 281 13.91 16.78 -3.71
C GLU A 281 12.50 17.38 -3.70
N LEU A 282 12.13 18.12 -4.73
CA LEU A 282 10.81 18.77 -4.87
C LEU A 282 9.70 17.77 -5.18
N VAL A 283 9.95 16.80 -6.07
CA VAL A 283 9.04 15.65 -6.30
C VAL A 283 8.87 14.85 -5.02
N GLN A 284 9.95 14.57 -4.29
CA GLN A 284 9.88 13.86 -3.01
C GLN A 284 9.12 14.65 -1.93
N TYR A 285 9.30 15.98 -1.88
CA TYR A 285 8.53 16.86 -0.99
C TYR A 285 7.04 16.82 -1.29
N HIS A 286 6.65 16.95 -2.57
CA HIS A 286 5.25 16.81 -2.99
C HIS A 286 4.70 15.42 -2.69
N TYR A 287 5.45 14.35 -2.97
CA TYR A 287 5.03 12.98 -2.64
C TYR A 287 4.73 12.81 -1.15
N TYR A 288 5.59 13.30 -0.26
CA TYR A 288 5.32 13.23 1.18
C TYR A 288 4.17 14.15 1.63
N ALA A 289 3.97 15.30 1.00
CA ALA A 289 2.80 16.16 1.27
C ALA A 289 1.49 15.51 0.82
N LEU A 290 1.48 14.94 -0.40
CA LEU A 290 0.36 14.19 -0.97
C LEU A 290 0.04 12.98 -0.11
N LYS A 291 1.06 12.21 0.30
CA LYS A 291 0.91 11.08 1.22
C LYS A 291 0.31 11.51 2.55
N ARG A 292 0.87 12.51 3.24
CA ARG A 292 0.33 13.02 4.53
C ARG A 292 -1.13 13.47 4.40
N THR A 293 -1.46 14.15 3.30
CA THR A 293 -2.83 14.65 3.10
C THR A 293 -3.79 13.51 2.75
N LEU A 294 -3.39 12.56 1.89
CA LEU A 294 -4.18 11.35 1.63
C LEU A 294 -4.36 10.49 2.89
N GLU A 295 -3.32 10.35 3.71
CA GLU A 295 -3.40 9.69 5.01
C GLU A 295 -4.46 10.39 5.87
N ALA A 296 -4.39 11.72 6.02
CA ALA A 296 -5.34 12.53 6.79
C ALA A 296 -6.78 12.55 6.23
N LEU A 297 -6.98 12.53 4.90
CA LEU A 297 -8.32 12.51 4.30
C LEU A 297 -8.95 11.12 4.23
N SER A 298 -8.12 10.08 4.12
CA SER A 298 -8.52 8.69 4.37
C SER A 298 -8.70 8.44 5.88
N TYR A 299 -8.33 9.42 6.72
CA TYR A 299 -8.40 9.32 8.16
C TYR A 299 -9.81 9.56 8.72
N LYS A 300 -10.68 8.57 8.52
CA LYS A 300 -11.88 8.40 9.36
C LYS A 300 -11.82 7.15 10.24
N GLY A 301 -10.61 6.66 10.49
CA GLY A 301 -10.31 5.42 11.22
C GLY A 301 -11.28 4.24 10.98
N PRO A 302 -11.86 3.99 9.78
CA PRO A 302 -13.13 3.25 9.69
C PRO A 302 -12.98 1.79 10.12
N ARG A 303 -11.81 1.20 9.83
CA ARG A 303 -11.39 -0.12 10.28
C ARG A 303 -11.25 -0.20 11.81
N LEU A 304 -10.68 0.82 12.45
CA LEU A 304 -10.57 0.89 13.90
C LEU A 304 -11.91 1.16 14.59
N ARG A 305 -12.79 1.97 13.95
CA ARG A 305 -14.18 2.20 14.37
C ARG A 305 -15.00 0.91 14.32
N ALA A 306 -14.95 0.19 13.20
CA ALA A 306 -15.60 -1.11 13.06
C ALA A 306 -15.07 -2.15 14.07
N TYR A 307 -13.75 -2.20 14.28
CA TYR A 307 -13.12 -3.07 15.27
C TYR A 307 -13.52 -2.74 16.71
N CYS A 308 -13.52 -1.46 17.10
CA CYS A 308 -13.94 -1.01 18.43
C CYS A 308 -15.48 -0.96 18.59
N LYS A 309 -16.23 -1.10 17.49
CA LYS A 309 -17.69 -0.92 17.40
C LYS A 309 -18.16 0.46 17.88
N ASP A 310 -17.41 1.48 17.49
CA ASP A 310 -17.62 2.88 17.85
C ASP A 310 -17.39 3.79 16.63
N ASP A 311 -18.47 4.34 16.08
CA ASP A 311 -18.43 5.27 14.93
C ASP A 311 -17.98 6.70 15.30
N GLY A 312 -18.10 7.08 16.59
CA GLY A 312 -17.68 8.37 17.13
C GLY A 312 -16.19 8.44 17.44
N LEU A 313 -15.50 7.29 17.54
CA LEU A 313 -14.07 7.18 17.84
C LEU A 313 -13.21 8.13 16.99
N LYS A 314 -12.44 8.97 17.67
CA LYS A 314 -11.46 9.91 17.11
C LYS A 314 -10.06 9.39 17.41
N VAL A 315 -9.12 9.54 16.47
CA VAL A 315 -7.72 9.21 16.76
C VAL A 315 -6.93 10.49 16.89
N LEU A 316 -6.14 10.53 17.95
CA LEU A 316 -5.40 11.69 18.42
C LEU A 316 -3.97 11.69 17.88
N LYS A 317 -3.38 10.50 17.70
CA LYS A 317 -2.01 10.33 17.23
C LYS A 317 -1.76 8.96 16.62
N ILE A 318 -0.99 8.93 15.53
CA ILE A 318 -0.40 7.70 14.98
C ILE A 318 1.11 7.88 14.83
N TRP A 319 1.88 6.85 15.14
CA TRP A 319 3.29 6.75 14.78
C TRP A 319 3.68 5.28 14.57
N ALA A 320 4.83 5.03 13.93
CA ALA A 320 5.23 3.68 13.51
C ALA A 320 6.72 3.42 13.75
N LYS A 321 7.07 2.15 13.90
CA LYS A 321 8.45 1.63 13.91
C LYS A 321 8.50 0.22 13.31
N PRO A 322 9.66 -0.28 12.85
CA PRO A 322 9.80 -1.69 12.47
C PRO A 322 9.32 -2.61 13.61
N ALA A 323 8.58 -3.67 13.26
CA ALA A 323 8.10 -4.65 14.24
C ALA A 323 9.20 -5.64 14.64
N THR A 324 10.10 -5.94 13.69
CA THR A 324 11.20 -6.91 13.76
C THR A 324 12.53 -6.27 13.34
N GLY A 325 13.63 -6.91 13.67
CA GLY A 325 14.98 -6.58 13.19
C GLY A 325 15.19 -6.90 11.70
N LYS A 326 16.36 -6.49 11.18
CA LYS A 326 16.81 -6.88 9.85
C LYS A 326 17.07 -8.39 9.80
N GLY A 327 16.61 -9.07 8.76
CA GLY A 327 16.81 -10.51 8.61
C GLY A 327 15.98 -11.38 9.55
N GLU A 328 14.92 -10.85 10.16
CA GLU A 328 13.96 -11.61 10.96
C GLU A 328 12.64 -11.93 10.21
N ASN A 329 12.38 -11.28 9.08
CA ASN A 329 11.23 -11.55 8.22
C ASN A 329 11.62 -11.39 6.73
N PHE A 330 11.17 -12.33 5.89
CA PHE A 330 11.55 -12.45 4.48
C PHE A 330 10.36 -12.55 3.53
N VAL A 331 9.14 -12.70 4.07
CA VAL A 331 7.89 -12.88 3.29
C VAL A 331 6.94 -11.71 3.56
N GLY A 332 7.50 -10.50 3.62
CA GLY A 332 6.74 -9.26 3.83
C GLY A 332 7.45 -8.25 4.73
N ILE A 333 6.90 -7.04 4.75
CA ILE A 333 7.33 -5.94 5.62
C ILE A 333 6.43 -5.91 6.85
N MET A 334 7.01 -5.94 8.05
CA MET A 334 6.25 -5.93 9.30
C MET A 334 6.56 -4.67 10.13
N THR A 335 5.53 -3.83 10.29
CA THR A 335 5.60 -2.51 10.93
C THR A 335 4.68 -2.48 12.14
N ARG A 336 5.21 -2.11 13.31
CA ARG A 336 4.40 -1.88 14.51
C ARG A 336 3.93 -0.42 14.48
N ILE A 337 2.62 -0.24 14.34
CA ILE A 337 1.97 1.07 14.49
C ILE A 337 1.48 1.24 15.93
N HIS A 338 1.49 2.48 16.40
CA HIS A 338 1.01 2.89 17.70
C HIS A 338 -0.05 3.97 17.47
N VAL A 339 -1.20 3.82 18.13
CA VAL A 339 -2.40 4.61 17.91
C VAL A 339 -2.94 5.07 19.28
N ASP A 340 -2.95 6.37 19.49
CA ASP A 340 -3.62 7.01 20.63
C ASP A 340 -4.99 7.48 20.14
N TYR A 341 -6.08 7.01 20.75
CA TYR A 341 -7.46 7.28 20.30
C TYR A 341 -8.43 7.54 21.45
N GLN A 342 -9.50 8.28 21.17
CA GLN A 342 -10.59 8.59 22.07
C GLN A 342 -11.87 7.93 21.54
N LEU A 343 -12.59 7.22 22.40
CA LEU A 343 -13.93 6.69 22.12
C LEU A 343 -15.00 7.79 22.24
N ASP A 344 -16.22 7.55 21.76
CA ASP A 344 -17.32 8.54 21.82
C ASP A 344 -17.73 8.91 23.25
N ASP A 345 -17.47 8.02 24.22
CA ASP A 345 -17.62 8.29 25.66
C ASP A 345 -16.56 9.25 26.25
N GLY A 346 -15.59 9.68 25.44
CA GLY A 346 -14.49 10.57 25.80
C GLY A 346 -13.26 9.86 26.39
N SER A 347 -13.30 8.54 26.61
CA SER A 347 -12.16 7.79 27.16
C SER A 347 -11.00 7.68 26.18
N GLU A 348 -9.77 7.97 26.64
CA GLU A 348 -8.55 7.86 25.85
C GLU A 348 -7.85 6.50 26.04
N HIS A 349 -7.41 5.92 24.93
CA HIS A 349 -6.78 4.61 24.83
C HIS A 349 -5.50 4.71 24.01
N LYS A 350 -4.50 3.89 24.35
CA LYS A 350 -3.24 3.78 23.60
C LYS A 350 -3.01 2.31 23.28
N LYS A 351 -3.04 1.95 22.00
CA LYS A 351 -2.80 0.57 21.54
C LYS A 351 -1.71 0.54 20.47
N SER A 352 -1.10 -0.62 20.31
CA SER A 352 -0.29 -0.95 19.13
C SER A 352 -0.96 -2.04 18.29
N PHE A 353 -0.62 -2.03 17.00
CA PHE A 353 -1.05 -3.01 16.02
C PHE A 353 0.12 -3.38 15.13
N ILE A 354 0.08 -4.56 14.52
CA ILE A 354 1.08 -5.04 13.56
C ILE A 354 0.51 -4.90 12.16
N VAL A 355 1.11 -4.04 11.35
CA VAL A 355 0.85 -3.97 9.91
C VAL A 355 1.81 -4.92 9.22
N LYS A 356 1.28 -5.93 8.53
CA LYS A 356 2.05 -6.84 7.66
C LYS A 356 1.67 -6.56 6.22
N GLN A 357 2.66 -6.29 5.38
CA GLN A 357 2.49 -5.94 3.96
C GLN A 357 3.29 -6.89 3.07
N ALA A 358 2.80 -7.16 1.86
CA ALA A 358 3.57 -7.84 0.84
C ALA A 358 4.89 -7.11 0.52
N LEU A 359 5.86 -7.86 -0.02
CA LEU A 359 7.06 -7.24 -0.58
C LEU A 359 6.71 -6.45 -1.85
N PRO A 360 7.32 -5.26 -2.07
CA PRO A 360 7.19 -4.52 -3.31
C PRO A 360 7.57 -5.36 -4.55
N GLU A 361 6.89 -5.17 -5.68
CA GLU A 361 7.07 -5.99 -6.89
C GLU A 361 8.48 -5.96 -7.48
N ASP A 362 9.23 -4.88 -7.24
CA ASP A 362 10.62 -4.73 -7.68
C ASP A 362 11.61 -5.55 -6.83
N VAL A 363 11.18 -6.08 -5.68
CA VAL A 363 11.99 -6.98 -4.85
C VAL A 363 12.06 -8.38 -5.50
N PRO A 364 13.26 -8.93 -5.80
CA PRO A 364 13.40 -10.12 -6.64
C PRO A 364 12.70 -11.42 -6.19
N GLN A 365 12.25 -11.51 -4.93
CA GLN A 365 11.54 -12.69 -4.41
C GLN A 365 10.04 -12.45 -4.21
N ALA A 366 9.56 -11.20 -4.29
CA ALA A 366 8.14 -10.88 -4.28
C ALA A 366 7.39 -11.65 -5.38
N LYS A 367 7.97 -11.72 -6.59
CA LYS A 367 7.44 -12.51 -7.71
C LYS A 367 7.18 -13.99 -7.36
N VAL A 368 8.05 -14.60 -6.55
CA VAL A 368 7.87 -16.00 -6.10
C VAL A 368 6.68 -16.09 -5.15
N PHE A 369 6.52 -15.15 -4.22
CA PHE A 369 5.41 -15.17 -3.26
C PHE A 369 4.05 -14.83 -3.90
N PHE A 370 4.03 -13.96 -4.92
CA PHE A 370 2.84 -13.68 -5.72
C PHE A 370 2.44 -14.84 -6.65
N GLU A 371 3.40 -15.55 -7.28
CA GLU A 371 3.10 -16.70 -8.15
C GLU A 371 2.39 -17.85 -7.40
N TYR A 372 2.59 -17.92 -6.08
CA TYR A 372 1.99 -18.94 -5.20
C TYR A 372 0.85 -18.40 -4.33
N ASP A 373 0.42 -17.16 -4.58
CA ASP A 373 -0.73 -16.51 -3.94
C ASP A 373 -0.68 -16.47 -2.40
N LEU A 374 0.54 -16.45 -1.83
CA LEU A 374 0.77 -16.59 -0.39
C LEU A 374 0.06 -15.49 0.42
N TYR A 375 0.14 -14.25 -0.05
CA TYR A 375 -0.47 -13.11 0.62
C TYR A 375 -2.00 -13.20 0.67
N THR A 376 -2.63 -13.64 -0.42
CA THR A 376 -4.09 -13.82 -0.48
C THR A 376 -4.54 -14.91 0.48
N ARG A 377 -3.87 -16.07 0.48
CA ARG A 377 -4.17 -17.17 1.41
C ARG A 377 -3.99 -16.76 2.86
N GLU A 378 -2.93 -16.02 3.19
CA GLU A 378 -2.72 -15.54 4.56
C GLU A 378 -3.81 -14.53 4.97
N MET A 379 -4.22 -13.64 4.06
CA MET A 379 -5.34 -12.72 4.27
C MET A 379 -6.68 -13.46 4.45
N ASP A 380 -6.97 -14.49 3.64
CA ASP A 380 -8.16 -15.36 3.80
C ASP A 380 -8.18 -16.03 5.18
N MET A 381 -7.05 -16.59 5.60
CA MET A 381 -6.92 -17.20 6.92
C MET A 381 -7.19 -16.19 8.04
N TYR A 382 -6.58 -15.01 8.01
CA TYR A 382 -6.83 -14.00 9.06
C TYR A 382 -8.25 -13.44 9.06
N GLU A 383 -8.87 -13.28 7.89
CA GLU A 383 -10.23 -12.74 7.74
C GLU A 383 -11.28 -13.73 8.27
N PHE A 384 -11.22 -15.00 7.86
CA PHE A 384 -12.28 -15.97 8.15
C PHE A 384 -12.01 -16.86 9.38
N LEU A 385 -10.75 -17.09 9.79
CA LEU A 385 -10.46 -18.12 10.79
C LEU A 385 -11.17 -17.89 12.13
N LYS A 386 -11.36 -16.65 12.57
CA LYS A 386 -12.06 -16.36 13.83
C LYS A 386 -13.48 -16.90 13.85
N GLU A 387 -14.19 -16.74 12.73
CA GLU A 387 -15.56 -17.22 12.56
C GLU A 387 -15.57 -18.74 12.40
N LEU A 388 -14.67 -19.27 11.56
CA LEU A 388 -14.51 -20.70 11.32
C LEU A 388 -14.15 -21.48 12.62
N LEU A 389 -13.27 -20.96 13.48
CA LEU A 389 -12.92 -21.59 14.77
C LEU A 389 -14.11 -21.59 15.74
N ALA A 390 -14.88 -20.50 15.79
CA ALA A 390 -16.09 -20.42 16.60
C ALA A 390 -17.17 -21.41 16.08
N GLU A 391 -17.31 -21.53 14.76
CA GLU A 391 -18.23 -22.46 14.10
C GLU A 391 -17.84 -23.94 14.35
N ALA A 392 -16.54 -24.22 14.48
CA ALA A 392 -16.03 -25.52 14.89
C ALA A 392 -16.23 -25.82 16.40
N GLY A 393 -16.74 -24.87 17.19
CA GLY A 393 -16.98 -25.02 18.63
C GLY A 393 -15.75 -24.79 19.51
N LEU A 394 -14.76 -24.06 19.01
CA LEU A 394 -13.50 -23.83 19.71
C LEU A 394 -13.54 -22.51 20.51
N GLU A 395 -13.50 -22.64 21.84
CA GLU A 395 -13.51 -21.51 22.77
C GLU A 395 -12.08 -21.03 23.07
N GLY A 396 -11.86 -19.72 23.01
CA GLY A 396 -10.58 -19.07 23.31
C GLY A 396 -9.87 -18.51 22.08
N LYS A 397 -8.69 -17.91 22.31
CA LYS A 397 -7.92 -17.22 21.28
C LYS A 397 -6.75 -18.09 20.82
N LEU A 398 -6.72 -18.47 19.55
CA LEU A 398 -5.66 -19.28 18.94
C LEU A 398 -4.62 -18.45 18.19
N THR A 399 -5.01 -17.26 17.73
CA THR A 399 -4.21 -16.36 16.88
C THR A 399 -4.47 -14.90 17.23
N ALA A 400 -3.63 -13.99 16.73
CA ALA A 400 -3.93 -12.55 16.73
C ALA A 400 -5.24 -12.26 15.98
N ASP A 401 -6.00 -11.25 16.44
CA ASP A 401 -7.18 -10.77 15.73
C ASP A 401 -6.79 -9.99 14.47
N ALA A 402 -7.49 -10.25 13.36
CA ALA A 402 -7.45 -9.38 12.19
C ALA A 402 -8.29 -8.11 12.44
N ILE A 403 -7.64 -6.96 12.41
CA ILE A 403 -8.26 -5.63 12.57
C ILE A 403 -8.75 -5.13 11.21
N ALA A 404 -8.00 -5.44 10.15
CA ALA A 404 -8.33 -5.14 8.77
C ALA A 404 -7.54 -5.99 7.80
N VAL A 405 -8.17 -6.31 6.67
CA VAL A 405 -7.54 -6.90 5.49
C VAL A 405 -7.72 -5.92 4.32
N ASP A 406 -6.67 -5.79 3.50
CA ASP A 406 -6.60 -4.90 2.35
C ASP A 406 -5.99 -5.64 1.16
N ARG A 407 -6.87 -6.24 0.37
CA ARG A 407 -6.50 -7.07 -0.79
C ARG A 407 -5.91 -6.24 -1.93
N GLN A 408 -6.32 -4.98 -2.08
CA GLN A 408 -5.78 -4.07 -3.10
C GLN A 408 -4.29 -3.79 -2.87
N TYR A 409 -3.87 -3.65 -1.61
CA TYR A 409 -2.49 -3.34 -1.24
C TYR A 409 -1.75 -4.53 -0.60
N SER A 410 -2.29 -5.74 -0.69
CA SER A 410 -1.78 -6.97 -0.05
C SER A 410 -1.26 -6.72 1.37
N THR A 411 -2.11 -6.06 2.18
CA THR A 411 -1.77 -5.51 3.49
C THR A 411 -2.81 -5.92 4.51
N MET A 412 -2.39 -6.30 5.70
CA MET A 412 -3.27 -6.58 6.83
C MET A 412 -2.80 -5.84 8.08
N ILE A 413 -3.76 -5.49 8.93
CA ILE A 413 -3.54 -4.95 10.27
C ILE A 413 -3.99 -6.02 11.25
N LEU A 414 -3.05 -6.51 12.05
CA LEU A 414 -3.24 -7.52 13.08
C LEU A 414 -3.12 -6.87 14.47
N GLU A 415 -3.74 -7.49 15.46
CA GLU A 415 -3.48 -7.17 16.86
C GLU A 415 -1.99 -7.36 17.21
N ASP A 416 -1.39 -6.42 17.93
CA ASP A 416 -0.08 -6.61 18.53
C ASP A 416 -0.21 -7.48 19.78
N LEU A 417 0.44 -8.65 19.78
CA LEU A 417 0.40 -9.57 20.92
C LEU A 417 1.42 -9.20 22.02
N ALA A 418 2.40 -8.34 21.72
CA ALA A 418 3.45 -7.96 22.67
C ALA A 418 2.93 -7.29 23.98
N PRO A 419 1.89 -6.44 23.98
CA PRO A 419 1.29 -5.91 25.21
C PRO A 419 0.71 -6.98 26.15
N TYR A 420 0.39 -8.18 25.65
CA TYR A 420 -0.07 -9.31 26.46
C TYR A 420 1.06 -10.27 26.84
N MET A 421 2.32 -9.82 26.78
CA MET A 421 3.51 -10.60 27.17
C MET A 421 3.77 -11.87 26.34
N TYR A 422 3.14 -11.99 25.16
CA TYR A 422 3.53 -13.00 24.18
C TYR A 422 4.89 -12.63 23.55
N VAL A 423 5.83 -13.56 23.56
CA VAL A 423 7.15 -13.42 22.92
C VAL A 423 7.52 -14.69 22.15
N ASN A 424 8.32 -14.57 21.10
CA ASN A 424 8.87 -15.74 20.42
C ASN A 424 9.93 -16.43 21.28
N ALA A 425 9.99 -17.76 21.18
CA ALA A 425 11.07 -18.53 21.78
C ALA A 425 12.38 -18.33 20.99
N ASP A 426 13.52 -18.48 21.66
CA ASP A 426 14.85 -18.36 21.07
C ASP A 426 15.10 -19.48 20.03
N ARG A 427 15.00 -19.11 18.74
CA ARG A 427 15.18 -19.99 17.57
C ARG A 427 16.56 -20.67 17.52
N VAL A 428 17.59 -20.10 18.14
CA VAL A 428 18.96 -20.65 18.15
C VAL A 428 19.08 -21.71 19.26
N LYS A 429 18.48 -21.47 20.43
CA LYS A 429 18.40 -22.46 21.52
C LYS A 429 17.47 -23.63 21.22
N MET A 430 16.52 -23.44 20.30
CA MET A 430 15.49 -24.42 19.93
C MET A 430 14.57 -24.80 21.12
N LEU A 431 13.43 -25.41 20.80
CA LEU A 431 12.38 -25.71 21.78
C LEU A 431 12.70 -26.95 22.62
N ASP A 432 12.48 -26.84 23.92
CA ASP A 432 12.46 -27.96 24.87
C ASP A 432 11.09 -28.67 24.90
N LEU A 433 11.00 -29.73 25.70
CA LEU A 433 9.80 -30.56 25.80
C LEU A 433 8.56 -29.81 26.32
N ALA A 434 8.70 -28.77 27.15
CA ALA A 434 7.56 -28.03 27.70
C ALA A 434 6.92 -27.17 26.60
N HIS A 435 7.73 -26.38 25.89
CA HIS A 435 7.27 -25.64 24.71
C HIS A 435 6.66 -26.57 23.65
N THR A 436 7.32 -27.71 23.41
CA THR A 436 6.91 -28.69 22.40
C THR A 436 5.52 -29.25 22.69
N LYS A 437 5.22 -29.62 23.95
CA LYS A 437 3.90 -30.16 24.32
C LYS A 437 2.79 -29.13 24.09
N LEU A 438 3.01 -27.89 24.51
CA LEU A 438 2.04 -26.80 24.27
C LEU A 438 1.79 -26.57 22.78
N THR A 439 2.84 -26.50 21.95
CA THR A 439 2.66 -26.37 20.50
C THR A 439 1.95 -27.58 19.89
N VAL A 440 2.31 -28.80 20.28
CA VAL A 440 1.67 -30.03 19.76
C VAL A 440 0.19 -30.11 20.14
N GLU A 441 -0.18 -29.74 21.37
CA GLU A 441 -1.58 -29.64 21.79
C GLU A 441 -2.33 -28.53 21.04
N MET A 442 -1.65 -27.44 20.71
CA MET A 442 -2.23 -26.36 19.92
C MET A 442 -2.48 -26.76 18.47
N LEU A 443 -1.51 -27.42 17.84
CA LEU A 443 -1.65 -28.00 16.50
C LEU A 443 -2.77 -29.06 16.47
N ALA A 444 -2.89 -29.89 17.50
CA ALA A 444 -3.98 -30.86 17.61
C ALA A 444 -5.36 -30.20 17.68
N LYS A 445 -5.50 -29.09 18.43
CA LYS A 445 -6.72 -28.26 18.48
C LYS A 445 -7.03 -27.61 17.13
N PHE A 446 -6.02 -27.03 16.49
CA PHE A 446 -6.14 -26.40 15.18
C PHE A 446 -6.55 -27.41 14.10
N HIS A 447 -5.88 -28.55 14.01
CA HIS A 447 -6.21 -29.65 13.10
C HIS A 447 -7.62 -30.22 13.34
N ALA A 448 -8.08 -30.31 14.59
CA ALA A 448 -9.44 -30.73 14.90
C ALA A 448 -10.48 -29.76 14.31
N ALA A 449 -10.32 -28.46 14.54
CA ALA A 449 -11.21 -27.44 13.95
C ALA A 449 -11.16 -27.45 12.42
N ALA A 450 -9.95 -27.44 11.85
CA ALA A 450 -9.69 -27.51 10.41
C ALA A 450 -10.33 -28.75 9.73
N THR A 451 -10.40 -29.89 10.43
CA THR A 451 -11.06 -31.10 9.93
C THR A 451 -12.59 -30.92 9.87
N ILE A 452 -13.19 -30.35 10.91
CA ILE A 452 -14.63 -29.98 10.93
C ILE A 452 -14.95 -29.00 9.81
N LEU A 453 -14.08 -28.00 9.61
CA LEU A 453 -14.28 -26.96 8.61
C LEU A 453 -14.19 -27.48 7.19
N ARG A 454 -13.24 -28.37 6.86
CA ARG A 454 -13.19 -29.00 5.52
C ARG A 454 -14.44 -29.83 5.22
N GLN A 455 -15.10 -30.41 6.23
CA GLN A 455 -16.38 -31.11 6.05
C GLN A 455 -17.52 -30.17 5.63
N ARG A 456 -17.42 -28.87 5.96
CA ARG A 456 -18.42 -27.83 5.66
C ARG A 456 -18.05 -26.97 4.45
N HIS A 457 -16.75 -26.75 4.24
CA HIS A 457 -16.14 -25.83 3.26
C HIS A 457 -14.92 -26.47 2.57
N PRO A 458 -15.12 -27.41 1.63
CA PRO A 458 -14.02 -28.12 0.94
C PRO A 458 -13.21 -27.27 -0.07
N GLU A 459 -13.64 -26.05 -0.39
CA GLU A 459 -13.15 -25.22 -1.51
C GLU A 459 -11.79 -24.50 -1.30
N LEU A 460 -11.16 -24.58 -0.13
CA LEU A 460 -10.14 -23.61 0.34
C LEU A 460 -8.64 -24.02 0.23
N LEU A 461 -8.16 -24.71 -0.82
CA LEU A 461 -6.79 -25.32 -0.83
C LEU A 461 -5.99 -25.24 -2.17
N THR A 462 -4.69 -24.88 -2.15
CA THR A 462 -3.63 -25.26 -3.18
C THR A 462 -2.16 -24.94 -2.76
N LYS A 463 -1.15 -25.06 -3.68
CA LYS A 463 0.27 -25.54 -3.49
C LYS A 463 1.43 -24.49 -3.38
N GLU A 464 2.71 -24.96 -3.23
CA GLU A 464 3.99 -24.21 -2.94
C GLU A 464 5.34 -24.75 -3.58
N VAL A 465 6.52 -24.12 -3.30
CA VAL A 465 7.87 -24.18 -3.98
C VAL A 465 9.02 -24.82 -3.16
N TYR A 466 9.99 -25.56 -3.78
CA TYR A 466 11.20 -26.04 -3.04
C TYR A 466 12.59 -26.14 -3.76
N LEU A 467 12.71 -26.13 -5.10
CA LEU A 467 13.89 -26.69 -5.83
C LEU A 467 15.26 -26.05 -5.52
N GLY A 468 15.34 -24.74 -5.29
CA GLY A 468 16.62 -24.03 -5.21
C GLY A 468 17.46 -24.40 -3.99
N MET A 469 16.83 -24.55 -2.82
CA MET A 469 17.53 -24.81 -1.56
C MET A 469 18.12 -26.23 -1.50
N PHE A 470 17.53 -27.19 -2.24
CA PHE A 470 18.07 -28.55 -2.36
C PHE A 470 19.48 -28.56 -2.96
N ARG A 471 19.76 -27.65 -3.92
CA ARG A 471 21.09 -27.50 -4.52
C ARG A 471 22.11 -26.93 -3.54
N ALA A 472 21.71 -26.01 -2.65
CA ALA A 472 22.57 -25.50 -1.58
C ALA A 472 22.90 -26.61 -0.56
N PHE A 473 21.90 -27.37 -0.13
CA PHE A 473 22.09 -28.53 0.77
C PHE A 473 23.04 -29.58 0.18
N LEU A 474 22.89 -29.92 -1.11
CA LEU A 474 23.77 -30.87 -1.77
C LEU A 474 25.25 -30.41 -1.81
N LYS A 475 25.52 -29.12 -2.01
CA LYS A 475 26.89 -28.59 -1.95
C LYS A 475 27.51 -28.79 -0.56
N PHE A 476 26.75 -28.55 0.49
CA PHE A 476 27.18 -28.79 1.86
C PHE A 476 27.53 -30.27 2.11
N ILE A 477 26.69 -31.20 1.65
CA ILE A 477 26.98 -32.65 1.72
C ILE A 477 28.24 -33.00 0.93
N ASN A 478 28.39 -32.48 -0.28
CA ASN A 478 29.58 -32.69 -1.12
C ASN A 478 30.85 -32.02 -0.58
N GLY A 479 30.75 -31.09 0.37
CA GLY A 479 31.86 -30.51 1.11
C GLY A 479 32.37 -31.37 2.28
N HIS A 480 31.57 -32.33 2.76
CA HIS A 480 31.92 -33.20 3.90
C HIS A 480 32.24 -34.61 3.42
N SER A 481 33.50 -35.04 3.53
CA SER A 481 34.00 -36.29 2.94
C SER A 481 33.18 -37.54 3.32
N SER A 482 32.83 -37.70 4.59
CA SER A 482 32.03 -38.82 5.10
C SER A 482 30.58 -38.81 4.60
N LEU A 483 29.94 -37.62 4.57
CA LEU A 483 28.56 -37.47 4.08
C LEU A 483 28.49 -37.62 2.56
N LYS A 484 29.47 -37.09 1.83
CA LYS A 484 29.62 -37.28 0.38
C LYS A 484 29.74 -38.76 0.03
N GLN A 485 30.63 -39.49 0.71
CA GLN A 485 30.84 -40.92 0.48
C GLN A 485 29.57 -41.74 0.75
N SER A 486 28.79 -41.36 1.77
CA SER A 486 27.60 -42.10 2.20
C SER A 486 26.34 -41.76 1.38
N TYR A 487 26.13 -40.48 1.06
CA TYR A 487 24.83 -39.97 0.56
C TYR A 487 24.90 -39.14 -0.72
N GLY A 488 26.07 -38.61 -1.10
CA GLY A 488 26.20 -37.64 -2.20
C GLY A 488 25.62 -38.14 -3.53
N ALA A 489 25.97 -39.36 -3.93
CA ALA A 489 25.49 -39.97 -5.17
C ALA A 489 23.98 -40.34 -5.15
N LYS A 490 23.35 -40.48 -3.98
CA LYS A 490 21.89 -40.66 -3.85
C LYS A 490 21.19 -39.31 -4.02
N LEU A 491 21.65 -38.28 -3.29
CA LEU A 491 21.09 -36.93 -3.35
C LEU A 491 21.25 -36.26 -4.74
N GLU A 492 22.36 -36.52 -5.45
CA GLU A 492 22.55 -36.07 -6.84
C GLU A 492 21.50 -36.63 -7.80
N LYS A 493 21.10 -37.91 -7.62
CA LYS A 493 20.04 -38.54 -8.44
C LYS A 493 18.65 -37.99 -8.14
N LEU A 494 18.41 -37.44 -6.94
CA LEU A 494 17.13 -36.87 -6.54
C LEU A 494 16.90 -35.45 -7.10
N ILE A 495 17.92 -34.74 -7.60
CA ILE A 495 17.78 -33.37 -8.13
C ILE A 495 16.60 -33.20 -9.12
N PRO A 496 16.40 -34.04 -10.15
CA PRO A 496 15.26 -33.89 -11.07
C PRO A 496 13.91 -34.31 -10.47
N HIS A 497 13.90 -35.08 -9.38
CA HIS A 497 12.69 -35.64 -8.77
C HIS A 497 12.22 -34.91 -7.49
N ILE A 498 13.07 -34.07 -6.89
CA ILE A 498 12.83 -33.45 -5.57
C ILE A 498 11.51 -32.67 -5.46
N MET A 499 11.10 -31.97 -6.52
CA MET A 499 9.82 -31.25 -6.56
C MET A 499 8.62 -32.19 -6.64
N GLU A 500 8.78 -33.32 -7.33
CA GLU A 500 7.73 -34.31 -7.52
C GLU A 500 7.55 -35.15 -6.25
N TYR A 501 8.64 -35.58 -5.61
CA TYR A 501 8.60 -36.24 -4.30
C TYR A 501 8.12 -35.28 -3.19
N GLY A 502 8.47 -33.99 -3.26
CA GLY A 502 7.91 -32.97 -2.39
C GLY A 502 6.40 -32.80 -2.57
N ALA A 503 5.90 -32.90 -3.80
CA ALA A 503 4.46 -32.90 -4.07
C ALA A 503 3.76 -34.17 -3.56
N ARG A 504 4.37 -35.35 -3.69
CA ARG A 504 3.81 -36.64 -3.20
C ARG A 504 3.47 -36.64 -1.71
N VAL A 505 4.13 -35.80 -0.90
CA VAL A 505 3.83 -35.64 0.54
C VAL A 505 2.37 -35.17 0.78
N TYR A 506 1.83 -34.40 -0.17
CA TYR A 506 0.46 -33.89 -0.13
C TYR A 506 -0.56 -34.83 -0.80
N ASP A 507 -0.13 -35.97 -1.34
CA ASP A 507 -1.05 -36.98 -1.87
C ASP A 507 -1.91 -37.54 -0.74
N VAL A 508 -3.15 -37.89 -1.08
CA VAL A 508 -4.18 -38.33 -0.14
C VAL A 508 -4.58 -39.75 -0.52
N ALA A 509 -4.33 -40.72 0.37
CA ALA A 509 -4.81 -42.08 0.19
C ALA A 509 -6.24 -42.25 0.73
N GLU A 510 -6.93 -43.30 0.28
CA GLU A 510 -8.22 -43.69 0.85
C GLU A 510 -8.07 -44.03 2.34
N GLY A 511 -8.92 -43.43 3.19
CA GLY A 511 -8.83 -43.54 4.65
C GLY A 511 -7.85 -42.58 5.34
N ASP A 512 -7.12 -41.73 4.60
CA ASP A 512 -6.23 -40.74 5.24
C ASP A 512 -7.03 -39.63 5.95
N LEU A 513 -6.62 -39.29 7.18
CA LEU A 513 -7.20 -38.18 7.94
C LEU A 513 -6.65 -36.86 7.38
N GLN A 514 -7.46 -36.25 6.51
CA GLN A 514 -7.18 -34.93 5.95
C GLN A 514 -7.58 -33.82 6.93
N THR A 515 -6.82 -32.72 6.93
CA THR A 515 -7.08 -31.47 7.66
C THR A 515 -6.45 -30.30 6.91
N LEU A 516 -6.98 -29.08 7.08
CA LEU A 516 -6.21 -27.86 6.83
C LEU A 516 -5.09 -27.74 7.88
N ASN A 517 -3.98 -27.10 7.51
CA ASN A 517 -2.67 -27.22 8.15
C ASN A 517 -1.91 -25.85 8.19
N HIS A 518 -0.93 -25.69 9.08
CA HIS A 518 -0.10 -24.50 9.34
C HIS A 518 1.37 -24.51 8.81
N GLY A 519 2.05 -25.62 8.53
CA GLY A 519 3.16 -25.75 7.54
C GLY A 519 4.44 -24.94 7.54
N ASP A 520 4.41 -23.61 7.63
CA ASP A 520 5.52 -22.84 8.19
C ASP A 520 5.35 -22.82 9.72
N CYS A 521 5.07 -23.97 10.32
CA CYS A 521 4.99 -24.12 11.77
C CYS A 521 6.41 -24.25 12.34
N TRP A 522 7.05 -23.11 12.61
CA TRP A 522 8.36 -23.05 13.27
C TRP A 522 8.41 -21.97 14.35
N SER A 523 9.47 -21.98 15.17
CA SER A 523 9.56 -21.25 16.45
C SER A 523 9.35 -19.73 16.39
N THR A 524 9.51 -19.07 15.24
CA THR A 524 9.24 -17.62 15.08
C THR A 524 7.80 -17.32 14.67
N ASN A 525 7.07 -18.32 14.16
CA ASN A 525 5.65 -18.23 13.86
C ASN A 525 4.79 -18.70 15.06
N ILE A 526 5.44 -18.89 16.21
CA ILE A 526 4.86 -19.31 17.47
C ILE A 526 5.29 -18.32 18.54
N MET A 527 4.33 -17.78 19.30
CA MET A 527 4.60 -16.94 20.47
C MET A 527 4.09 -17.62 21.74
N PHE A 528 4.81 -17.46 22.84
CA PHE A 528 4.51 -18.05 24.14
C PHE A 528 4.34 -16.96 25.21
N GLN A 529 3.45 -17.20 26.18
CA GLN A 529 3.50 -16.52 27.48
C GLN A 529 4.27 -17.40 28.47
N TYR A 530 4.95 -16.74 29.41
CA TYR A 530 5.76 -17.38 30.44
C TYR A 530 5.27 -16.98 31.83
N ASP A 531 5.40 -17.88 32.80
CA ASP A 531 5.29 -17.53 34.22
C ASP A 531 6.58 -16.88 34.76
N GLU A 532 6.57 -16.49 36.04
CA GLU A 532 7.72 -15.87 36.72
C GLU A 532 8.96 -16.79 36.77
N ALA A 533 8.80 -18.11 36.59
CA ALA A 533 9.90 -19.07 36.54
C ALA A 533 10.44 -19.29 35.10
N GLY A 534 9.86 -18.62 34.10
CA GLY A 534 10.23 -18.78 32.69
C GLY A 534 9.71 -20.07 32.06
N ILE A 535 8.69 -20.71 32.65
CA ILE A 535 8.03 -21.89 32.07
C ILE A 535 6.91 -21.40 31.13
N PRO A 536 6.81 -21.92 29.89
CA PRO A 536 5.75 -21.52 28.98
C PRO A 536 4.38 -22.01 29.50
N GLN A 537 3.37 -21.16 29.42
CA GLN A 537 2.02 -21.38 29.96
C GLN A 537 0.95 -21.40 28.86
N THR A 538 1.04 -20.49 27.88
CA THR A 538 0.13 -20.42 26.73
C THR A 538 0.93 -20.21 25.44
N VAL A 539 0.27 -20.41 24.29
CA VAL A 539 0.88 -20.36 22.96
C VAL A 539 -0.08 -19.73 21.94
N GLN A 540 0.43 -19.12 20.86
CA GLN A 540 -0.32 -18.50 19.75
C GLN A 540 0.39 -18.80 18.41
N LEU A 541 -0.36 -18.83 17.30
CA LEU A 541 0.11 -19.26 15.95
C LEU A 541 -0.01 -18.16 14.86
N TYR A 542 0.78 -18.30 13.77
CA TYR A 542 0.87 -17.43 12.57
C TYR A 542 1.14 -18.28 11.26
N PHE A 543 0.13 -18.49 10.39
CA PHE A 543 -0.13 -19.62 9.41
C PHE A 543 0.82 -19.97 8.20
N THR A 544 0.75 -21.24 7.65
CA THR A 544 0.74 -21.79 6.22
C THR A 544 1.16 -23.31 5.93
N ALA A 545 0.31 -24.36 6.09
CA ALA A 545 0.26 -25.80 5.55
C ALA A 545 1.33 -26.99 5.67
N ILE A 546 1.31 -27.94 6.68
CA ILE A 546 1.98 -29.32 6.84
C ILE A 546 2.84 -29.71 8.12
N ASP A 547 2.22 -29.73 9.29
CA ASP A 547 2.84 -29.07 10.46
C ASP A 547 3.88 -29.90 11.22
N LEU A 548 3.60 -31.17 11.54
CA LEU A 548 4.41 -31.94 12.49
C LEU A 548 5.82 -32.24 11.97
N HIS A 549 5.95 -32.71 10.73
CA HIS A 549 7.27 -32.96 10.13
C HIS A 549 8.10 -31.69 10.02
N TYR A 550 7.46 -30.56 9.69
CA TYR A 550 8.13 -29.28 9.57
C TYR A 550 8.60 -28.79 10.94
N PHE A 551 7.69 -28.68 11.90
CA PHE A 551 7.96 -28.24 13.28
C PHE A 551 9.01 -29.10 13.98
N PHE A 552 8.89 -30.43 13.91
CA PHE A 552 9.86 -31.35 14.48
C PHE A 552 11.23 -31.20 13.84
N THR A 553 11.28 -30.92 12.53
CA THR A 553 12.53 -30.74 11.80
C THR A 553 13.20 -29.41 12.10
N THR A 554 12.46 -28.30 12.07
CA THR A 554 13.00 -26.94 12.17
C THR A 554 13.28 -26.53 13.61
N SER A 555 12.38 -26.84 14.54
CA SER A 555 12.27 -26.09 15.82
C SER A 555 12.67 -26.87 17.08
N LEU A 556 12.72 -28.20 17.04
CA LEU A 556 12.98 -29.01 18.23
C LEU A 556 14.47 -29.27 18.48
N ARG A 557 14.88 -29.17 19.76
CA ARG A 557 16.16 -29.66 20.27
C ARG A 557 16.33 -31.16 19.99
N GLU A 558 17.59 -31.59 19.97
CA GLU A 558 17.98 -32.95 19.57
C GLU A 558 17.39 -34.02 20.51
N GLU A 559 17.48 -33.80 21.81
CA GLU A 559 16.96 -34.68 22.86
C GLU A 559 15.43 -34.78 22.88
N VAL A 560 14.74 -33.72 22.44
CA VAL A 560 13.27 -33.71 22.31
C VAL A 560 12.84 -34.43 21.04
N ARG A 561 13.55 -34.24 19.93
CA ARG A 561 13.29 -34.93 18.66
C ARG A 561 13.48 -36.44 18.77
N ASN A 562 14.38 -36.92 19.64
CA ASN A 562 14.51 -38.36 19.90
C ASN A 562 13.22 -38.99 20.51
N LYS A 563 12.25 -38.16 20.95
CA LYS A 563 10.93 -38.58 21.45
C LYS A 563 9.82 -38.47 20.40
N GLU A 564 10.14 -38.40 19.11
CA GLU A 564 9.17 -38.17 18.04
C GLU A 564 7.93 -39.06 18.13
N SER A 565 8.09 -40.36 18.37
CA SER A 565 6.95 -41.29 18.52
C SER A 565 6.03 -40.94 19.71
N GLU A 566 6.59 -40.56 20.86
CA GLU A 566 5.82 -40.07 22.03
C GLU A 566 5.04 -38.79 21.66
N LEU A 567 5.63 -37.89 20.87
CA LEU A 567 5.03 -36.62 20.47
C LEU A 567 3.94 -36.79 19.41
N VAL A 568 4.10 -37.72 18.46
CA VAL A 568 3.05 -38.09 17.49
C VAL A 568 1.86 -38.74 18.20
N GLU A 569 2.10 -39.59 19.20
CA GLU A 569 1.04 -40.18 20.03
C GLU A 569 0.34 -39.12 20.89
N HIS A 570 1.08 -38.18 21.50
CA HIS A 570 0.51 -37.05 22.23
C HIS A 570 -0.39 -36.18 21.33
N HIS A 571 0.06 -35.90 20.09
CA HIS A 571 -0.76 -35.21 19.09
C HIS A 571 -2.03 -36.00 18.75
N TYR A 572 -1.91 -37.30 18.46
CA TYR A 572 -3.03 -38.18 18.11
C TYR A 572 -4.12 -38.17 19.20
N ASN A 573 -3.72 -38.35 20.45
CA ASN A 573 -4.64 -38.38 21.59
C ASN A 573 -5.33 -37.02 21.79
N ALA A 574 -4.59 -35.91 21.68
CA ALA A 574 -5.16 -34.57 21.76
C ALA A 574 -6.11 -34.26 20.58
N LEU A 575 -5.75 -34.66 19.35
CA LEU A 575 -6.56 -34.46 18.15
C LEU A 575 -7.88 -35.22 18.26
N LYS A 576 -7.82 -36.48 18.68
CA LYS A 576 -8.99 -37.33 18.92
C LYS A 576 -9.94 -36.69 19.94
N ALA A 577 -9.43 -36.29 21.10
CA ALA A 577 -10.24 -35.68 22.16
C ALA A 577 -10.93 -34.37 21.73
N ASN A 578 -10.27 -33.55 20.89
CA ASN A 578 -10.88 -32.34 20.34
C ASN A 578 -11.93 -32.66 19.27
N LEU A 579 -11.70 -33.63 18.38
CA LEU A 579 -12.70 -34.06 17.39
C LEU A 579 -13.94 -34.67 18.06
N GLU A 580 -13.77 -35.44 19.15
CA GLU A 580 -14.86 -35.93 19.99
C GLU A 580 -15.63 -34.76 20.64
N ARG A 581 -14.94 -33.75 21.19
CA ARG A 581 -15.56 -32.53 21.73
C ARG A 581 -16.35 -31.75 20.67
N PHE A 582 -15.85 -31.68 19.43
CA PHE A 582 -16.52 -31.01 18.30
C PHE A 582 -17.57 -31.89 17.61
N SER A 583 -17.89 -33.06 18.18
CA SER A 583 -18.91 -33.99 17.65
C SER A 583 -18.65 -34.44 16.20
N TYR A 584 -17.38 -34.65 15.84
CA TYR A 584 -16.99 -35.17 14.52
C TYR A 584 -17.65 -36.53 14.22
N GLN A 585 -18.23 -36.66 13.03
CA GLN A 585 -18.99 -37.86 12.62
C GLN A 585 -18.27 -38.71 11.56
N GLY A 586 -17.10 -38.28 11.08
CA GLY A 586 -16.33 -39.02 10.07
C GLY A 586 -15.49 -40.15 10.68
N PRO A 587 -14.91 -41.03 9.85
CA PRO A 587 -13.97 -42.04 10.32
C PRO A 587 -12.73 -41.36 10.91
N PHE A 588 -12.18 -41.98 11.97
CA PHE A 588 -10.94 -41.56 12.61
C PHE A 588 -9.98 -42.76 12.67
N PRO A 589 -8.71 -42.61 12.23
CA PRO A 589 -7.78 -43.73 12.15
C PRO A 589 -7.40 -44.27 13.54
N SER A 590 -7.03 -45.55 13.60
CA SER A 590 -6.28 -46.09 14.74
C SER A 590 -4.90 -45.40 14.87
N LEU A 591 -4.28 -45.50 16.04
CA LEU A 591 -2.93 -44.95 16.26
C LEU A 591 -1.91 -45.53 15.26
N GLN A 592 -2.04 -46.82 14.90
CA GLN A 592 -1.17 -47.47 13.92
C GLN A 592 -1.36 -46.90 12.50
N GLU A 593 -2.60 -46.70 12.07
CA GLU A 593 -2.90 -46.08 10.77
C GLU A 593 -2.45 -44.62 10.73
N TYR A 594 -2.63 -43.87 11.82
CA TYR A 594 -2.14 -42.48 11.94
C TYR A 594 -0.61 -42.40 11.89
N GLN A 595 0.10 -43.30 12.58
CA GLN A 595 1.56 -43.42 12.48
C GLN A 595 2.03 -43.79 11.06
N LEU A 596 1.29 -44.65 10.35
CA LEU A 596 1.56 -44.95 8.94
C LEU A 596 1.32 -43.74 8.03
N GLN A 597 0.25 -42.97 8.26
CA GLN A 597 -0.03 -41.72 7.55
C GLN A 597 1.05 -40.65 7.77
N PHE A 598 1.60 -40.58 8.99
CA PHE A 598 2.76 -39.75 9.32
C PHE A 598 4.03 -40.22 8.59
N GLU A 599 4.33 -41.52 8.60
CA GLU A 599 5.54 -42.06 7.95
C GLU A 599 5.50 -42.01 6.42
N ARG A 600 4.33 -42.15 5.78
CA ARG A 600 4.16 -41.91 4.33
C ARG A 600 4.63 -40.50 3.92
N ARG A 601 4.56 -39.53 4.84
CA ARG A 601 4.88 -38.11 4.62
C ARG A 601 6.28 -37.72 5.11
N ARG A 602 7.09 -38.71 5.51
CA ARG A 602 8.45 -38.54 6.06
C ARG A 602 9.40 -37.76 5.15
N PHE A 603 9.19 -37.77 3.84
CA PHE A 603 10.01 -36.99 2.91
C PHE A 603 9.95 -35.47 3.20
N MET A 604 8.88 -34.98 3.84
CA MET A 604 8.80 -33.60 4.31
C MET A 604 9.91 -33.22 5.29
N SER A 605 10.43 -34.16 6.09
CA SER A 605 11.57 -33.90 6.97
C SER A 605 12.83 -33.50 6.18
N LEU A 606 12.99 -33.95 4.92
CA LEU A 606 14.06 -33.48 4.05
C LEU A 606 13.79 -32.05 3.58
N MET A 607 12.57 -31.78 3.10
CA MET A 607 12.16 -30.47 2.58
C MET A 607 12.28 -29.36 3.65
N ALA A 608 11.82 -29.64 4.87
CA ALA A 608 11.95 -28.76 6.02
C ALA A 608 13.40 -28.56 6.48
N HIS A 609 14.26 -29.56 6.30
CA HIS A 609 15.68 -29.44 6.65
C HIS A 609 16.44 -28.48 5.74
N LEU A 610 15.98 -28.28 4.50
CA LEU A 610 16.57 -27.29 3.58
C LEU A 610 16.53 -25.85 4.13
N PHE A 611 15.52 -25.52 4.94
CA PHE A 611 15.37 -24.22 5.61
C PHE A 611 16.07 -24.16 6.98
N LYS A 612 16.16 -25.29 7.70
CA LYS A 612 16.65 -25.35 9.08
C LYS A 612 18.00 -24.62 9.32
N PRO A 613 19.06 -24.80 8.51
CA PRO A 613 20.36 -24.15 8.73
C PRO A 613 20.26 -22.63 8.86
N PHE A 614 19.46 -22.04 7.99
CA PHE A 614 19.17 -20.61 7.99
C PHE A 614 18.30 -20.22 9.20
N MET A 615 17.23 -20.98 9.51
CA MET A 615 16.34 -20.70 10.63
C MET A 615 17.05 -20.65 12.00
N ILE A 616 18.08 -21.49 12.22
CA ILE A 616 18.85 -21.51 13.48
C ILE A 616 20.16 -20.70 13.40
N TYR A 617 20.40 -19.98 12.31
CA TYR A 617 21.66 -19.29 12.07
C TYR A 617 21.92 -18.14 13.06
N ASN A 618 23.15 -18.07 13.58
CA ASN A 618 23.62 -17.07 14.54
C ASN A 618 25.04 -16.56 14.22
N GLY A 619 25.51 -16.74 12.97
CA GLY A 619 26.79 -16.24 12.50
C GLY A 619 26.76 -14.77 12.07
N SER A 620 27.86 -14.29 11.50
CA SER A 620 28.10 -12.87 11.20
C SER A 620 27.90 -12.44 9.74
N GLU A 621 27.73 -13.35 8.78
CA GLU A 621 27.29 -12.98 7.43
C GLU A 621 25.83 -12.52 7.50
N GLU A 622 25.53 -11.28 7.14
CA GLU A 622 24.18 -10.77 6.92
C GLU A 622 23.77 -10.95 5.45
N THR A 623 22.48 -11.10 5.16
CA THR A 623 21.95 -10.89 3.81
C THR A 623 20.61 -10.16 3.87
N SER A 624 20.40 -9.25 2.90
CA SER A 624 19.14 -8.52 2.72
C SER A 624 18.23 -9.15 1.66
N ASP A 625 18.63 -10.28 1.06
CA ASP A 625 17.95 -10.88 -0.09
C ASP A 625 17.68 -12.37 0.19
N PHE A 626 16.41 -12.79 0.27
CA PHE A 626 16.01 -14.19 0.45
C PHE A 626 16.56 -15.12 -0.65
N SER A 627 16.90 -14.58 -1.82
CA SER A 627 17.53 -15.35 -2.89
C SER A 627 19.01 -15.66 -2.66
N SER A 628 19.68 -15.05 -1.68
CA SER A 628 20.98 -15.51 -1.17
C SER A 628 20.92 -16.91 -0.56
N LEU A 629 19.74 -17.40 -0.15
CA LEU A 629 19.54 -18.77 0.33
C LEU A 629 19.69 -19.83 -0.77
N TYR A 630 19.44 -19.48 -2.04
CA TYR A 630 19.31 -20.48 -3.12
C TYR A 630 19.96 -20.11 -4.48
N LYS A 631 20.29 -18.84 -4.74
CA LYS A 631 21.02 -18.43 -5.95
C LYS A 631 22.53 -18.54 -5.74
N GLU A 632 23.25 -18.77 -6.84
CA GLU A 632 24.71 -18.95 -6.84
C GLU A 632 25.46 -17.62 -7.04
N THR A 633 24.96 -16.53 -6.44
CA THR A 633 25.68 -15.24 -6.46
C THR A 633 26.89 -15.29 -5.52
N PRO A 634 27.91 -14.45 -5.69
CA PRO A 634 29.05 -14.40 -4.77
C PRO A 634 28.67 -14.12 -3.30
N GLU A 635 27.58 -13.37 -3.06
CA GLU A 635 26.99 -13.19 -1.74
C GLU A 635 26.26 -14.46 -1.27
N GLY A 636 25.35 -14.99 -2.08
CA GLY A 636 24.59 -16.18 -1.75
C GLY A 636 25.47 -17.39 -1.44
N LEU A 637 26.57 -17.57 -2.17
CA LEU A 637 27.54 -18.64 -1.89
C LEU A 637 28.29 -18.45 -0.56
N ARG A 638 28.59 -17.22 -0.14
CA ARG A 638 29.18 -16.96 1.20
C ARG A 638 28.16 -17.21 2.30
N PHE A 639 26.95 -16.68 2.14
CA PHE A 639 25.88 -16.86 3.12
C PHE A 639 25.48 -18.33 3.27
N GLN A 640 25.26 -19.04 2.16
CA GLN A 640 25.05 -20.50 2.13
C GLN A 640 26.19 -21.23 2.85
N LYS A 641 27.45 -20.90 2.58
CA LYS A 641 28.58 -21.52 3.28
C LYS A 641 28.48 -21.31 4.80
N SER A 642 28.23 -20.07 5.25
CA SER A 642 28.20 -19.74 6.68
C SER A 642 27.03 -20.38 7.43
N VAL A 643 25.81 -20.43 6.87
CA VAL A 643 24.68 -21.12 7.54
C VAL A 643 24.91 -22.63 7.71
N TYR A 644 25.74 -23.22 6.85
CA TYR A 644 26.08 -24.64 6.87
C TYR A 644 27.36 -24.99 7.67
N GLU A 645 28.10 -24.00 8.18
CA GLU A 645 29.30 -24.22 9.02
C GLU A 645 28.97 -24.63 10.47
N SER A 646 27.69 -24.58 10.87
CA SER A 646 27.23 -24.94 12.21
C SER A 646 27.32 -26.45 12.51
N GLU A 647 27.99 -26.83 13.61
CA GLU A 647 28.02 -28.22 14.09
C GLU A 647 26.62 -28.79 14.38
N VAL A 648 25.68 -27.94 14.83
CA VAL A 648 24.28 -28.34 15.07
C VAL A 648 23.59 -28.72 13.77
N VAL A 649 23.87 -27.99 12.69
CA VAL A 649 23.39 -28.31 11.34
C VAL A 649 24.01 -29.62 10.86
N LEU A 650 25.33 -29.79 10.98
CA LEU A 650 26.03 -31.00 10.56
C LEU A 650 25.52 -32.26 11.28
N ARG A 651 25.39 -32.21 12.60
CA ARG A 651 24.86 -33.32 13.40
C ARG A 651 23.41 -33.62 13.04
N SER A 652 22.58 -32.59 12.87
CA SER A 652 21.18 -32.73 12.48
C SER A 652 21.01 -33.30 11.08
N ALA A 653 21.84 -32.90 10.11
CA ALA A 653 21.84 -33.43 8.75
C ALA A 653 22.26 -34.90 8.73
N THR A 654 23.33 -35.24 9.46
CA THR A 654 23.85 -36.61 9.60
C THR A 654 22.78 -37.56 10.13
N LYS A 655 22.08 -37.17 11.21
CA LYS A 655 20.98 -37.96 11.78
C LYS A 655 19.80 -38.11 10.81
N LEU A 656 19.39 -37.01 10.17
CA LEU A 656 18.27 -37.04 9.22
C LEU A 656 18.57 -37.96 8.03
N LEU A 657 19.74 -37.83 7.41
CA LEU A 657 20.12 -38.66 6.25
C LEU A 657 20.17 -40.14 6.61
N ALA A 658 20.71 -40.51 7.79
CA ALA A 658 20.68 -41.89 8.26
C ALA A 658 19.24 -42.43 8.42
N ILE A 659 18.31 -41.63 8.95
CA ILE A 659 16.89 -42.02 9.08
C ILE A 659 16.24 -42.19 7.70
N LEU A 660 16.41 -41.23 6.79
CA LEU A 660 15.84 -41.29 5.44
C LEU A 660 16.39 -42.46 4.62
N ASP A 661 17.70 -42.71 4.72
CA ASP A 661 18.37 -43.82 4.04
C ASP A 661 17.87 -45.18 4.55
N SER A 662 17.77 -45.35 5.88
CA SER A 662 17.24 -46.57 6.50
C SER A 662 15.78 -46.90 6.11
N LYS A 663 15.04 -45.91 5.60
CA LYS A 663 13.65 -46.01 5.13
C LYS A 663 13.54 -46.07 3.60
N GLY A 664 14.65 -46.09 2.86
CA GLY A 664 14.65 -46.10 1.38
C GLY A 664 14.13 -44.80 0.74
N LEU A 665 14.09 -43.69 1.50
CA LEU A 665 13.59 -42.39 1.02
C LEU A 665 14.65 -41.58 0.26
N LEU A 666 15.91 -42.07 0.23
CA LEU A 666 16.98 -41.51 -0.59
C LEU A 666 17.20 -42.28 -1.90
N ASP A 667 16.48 -43.39 -2.11
CA ASP A 667 16.53 -44.19 -3.33
C ASP A 667 15.46 -43.73 -4.34
N LEU A 668 15.64 -44.06 -5.63
CA LEU A 668 14.65 -43.74 -6.66
C LEU A 668 13.46 -44.70 -6.57
N GLN A 669 12.24 -44.13 -6.56
CA GLN A 669 10.93 -44.77 -6.36
C GLN A 669 10.03 -44.56 -7.58
#